data_AF-G4QEM0-F1
#
_entry.id   AF-G4QEM0-F1
#
_cell.length_a   1.000
_cell.length_b   1.000
_cell.length_c   1.000
_cell.angle_alpha   90.00
_cell.angle_beta   90.00
_cell.angle_gamma   90.00
#
_symmetry.space_group_name_H-M   'P 1'
#
loop_
_entity.id
_entity.type
_entity.pdbx_description
1 polymer ?
#
loop_
_entity_poly.entity_id
_entity_poly.type
_entity_poly.pdbx_seq_one_letter_code
_entity_poly.pdbx_strand_id
1 'polypeptide(L)'
;MPNWTRLAQASLFASTVFLVACSSISDVEMMQSKNYSYRVKSLVMHFTAVNYQESVDALVAEGNVSSHYLIPKADDPSYPYRVPKVFQLVDENQRAWHAGISYWQGRSGLNDHSIGIEIVNTPSCQEDWPVDASAQAVIPEIMGAEKNRDLCVFPEFEEKQIQLLIKLSKEILARNPDIEPTAVIGHSDIAPARKNDPGPKFPWYRLYKEGIGAWYENDSLMHHWLAFNQTSPSLGLIQKALGTYGYDIVATGRMDQQTIDTLSAFQMHFVPWQVTGELNNQTAAAVFALLEKYFPTSYVQLNNIYQSEVLTAQMKQPQRIDLVQQYQLSKVFPDPAYQTPNEVRNRDLFKAYKGRGELIIETDGAKSADIFINGQKLGLDEFKQLQANKVSIHKRTVDGLNSLRVANIQPQGATIKVSIPYPTLADDVKPYEPLFQKVDRLINDKVKNGFPGATLAVVHKGKIIKRSSYGYAKKYIANGDLLTQTSQIEDKQLEAQRMTPEHMFDLYSNTQVFATSLAIMQLVSDGTIDLYKPLQYYIPEYRGSGREVIRVKDLLAQASGYADTLELYRPDNKYGEYFYSQNKIKTSRLLLTALPFDSFAGSTQQYSETNFMLLGLLVERVSGMPLDEYSQDKIYSPLGLKHTSFNPLKAGFSKDDFAATEVFGNTLPSNADFPNIRRNVLQGEVADEKAFYSMQGVSGHAGLFSNIDDLAILSQTLLNGGGYGDVKLFSQATMSQFLSPAGQSSSIGLGWKLANSDANKGLFSSYASASAYGHEDAAGTAVVIDPTLDLAIILLTNKQHSKVNIVEEGAVTAADSFETGKFGSVMSMIYEALIEFEAQNQLQHGN
;
A
#
# COMPACT_ATOMS: atom_id res chain seq x y z
N MET A 1 -79.40 -0.23 70.16
CA MET A 1 -80.41 -1.06 69.45
C MET A 1 -80.47 -0.60 68.01
N PRO A 2 -80.51 -1.47 66.97
CA PRO A 2 -80.29 -2.92 66.91
C PRO A 2 -78.99 -3.29 66.13
N ASN A 3 -78.19 -4.25 66.59
CA ASN A 3 -78.27 -5.72 66.33
C ASN A 3 -77.75 -6.13 64.94
N TRP A 4 -76.52 -6.66 64.85
CA TRP A 4 -76.12 -8.08 65.07
C TRP A 4 -76.47 -8.99 63.89
N THR A 5 -75.44 -9.50 63.19
CA THR A 5 -75.24 -10.91 62.76
C THR A 5 -73.78 -11.05 62.26
N ARG A 6 -72.86 -11.71 62.98
CA ARG A 6 -72.62 -13.18 63.05
C ARG A 6 -72.21 -13.73 61.68
N LEU A 7 -70.96 -14.15 61.46
CA LEU A 7 -70.35 -15.47 61.78
C LEU A 7 -68.98 -15.50 61.04
N ALA A 8 -67.92 -16.21 61.41
CA ALA A 8 -67.58 -17.17 62.46
C ALA A 8 -66.04 -17.28 62.44
N GLN A 9 -65.37 -17.27 63.60
CA GLN A 9 -64.65 -18.44 64.19
C GLN A 9 -63.36 -18.85 63.46
N ALA A 10 -62.27 -19.24 64.09
CA ALA A 10 -61.76 -19.33 65.46
C ALA A 10 -60.36 -19.96 65.26
N SER A 11 -59.26 -19.58 65.88
CA SER A 11 -58.80 -19.98 67.23
C SER A 11 -57.33 -19.51 67.28
N LEU A 12 -56.84 -18.66 68.20
CA LEU A 12 -56.55 -18.86 69.64
C LEU A 12 -55.48 -19.91 69.96
N PHE A 13 -54.39 -19.41 70.58
CA PHE A 13 -53.34 -20.00 71.45
C PHE A 13 -51.91 -19.76 70.90
N ALA A 14 -51.14 -18.77 71.37
CA ALA A 14 -50.53 -18.55 72.70
C ALA A 14 -49.08 -19.07 72.75
N SER A 15 -48.16 -18.17 73.13
CA SER A 15 -46.90 -18.41 73.86
C SER A 15 -45.82 -19.23 73.10
N THR A 16 -44.52 -18.91 73.02
CA THR A 16 -43.60 -18.21 73.94
C THR A 16 -42.22 -18.14 73.24
N VAL A 17 -41.53 -16.99 73.41
CA VAL A 17 -40.06 -16.81 73.55
C VAL A 17 -39.12 -17.41 72.49
N PHE A 18 -38.45 -16.53 71.73
CA PHE A 18 -36.99 -16.47 71.71
C PHE A 18 -36.51 -15.01 71.62
N LEU A 19 -35.68 -14.63 72.59
CA LEU A 19 -34.78 -13.49 72.55
C LEU A 19 -33.76 -13.70 71.43
N VAL A 20 -33.39 -12.64 70.69
CA VAL A 20 -32.06 -11.99 70.75
C VAL A 20 -32.08 -10.76 69.83
N ALA A 21 -31.44 -9.72 70.35
CA ALA A 21 -31.26 -8.37 69.86
C ALA A 21 -30.67 -8.24 68.43
N CYS A 22 -31.13 -7.22 67.72
CA CYS A 22 -30.23 -6.24 67.10
C CYS A 22 -30.79 -4.85 67.38
N SER A 23 -30.06 -4.12 68.20
CA SER A 23 -30.30 -2.72 68.56
C SER A 23 -30.18 -1.83 67.32
N SER A 24 -31.28 -1.36 66.76
CA SER A 24 -31.24 -0.10 66.02
C SER A 24 -31.04 1.01 67.05
N ILE A 25 -29.85 1.61 67.08
CA ILE A 25 -29.67 2.90 67.73
C ILE A 25 -30.69 3.84 67.06
N SER A 26 -31.72 4.23 67.80
CA SER A 26 -32.77 5.15 67.32
C SER A 26 -32.26 6.58 67.15
N ASP A 27 -31.02 6.83 67.59
CA ASP A 27 -30.34 8.12 67.64
C ASP A 27 -29.27 8.31 66.55
N VAL A 28 -29.25 7.50 65.48
CA VAL A 28 -28.37 7.76 64.32
C VAL A 28 -29.10 8.64 63.32
N GLU A 29 -28.84 9.94 63.36
CA GLU A 29 -29.23 10.87 62.30
C GLU A 29 -28.31 10.68 61.09
N MET A 30 -28.87 10.27 59.94
CA MET A 30 -28.10 10.13 58.71
C MET A 30 -27.83 11.52 58.12
N MET A 31 -26.59 11.96 58.25
CA MET A 31 -26.07 13.17 57.61
C MET A 31 -25.12 12.77 56.48
N GLN A 32 -25.65 12.58 55.27
CA GLN A 32 -24.85 12.16 54.12
C GLN A 32 -23.77 13.20 53.78
N SER A 33 -22.51 12.81 53.88
CA SER A 33 -21.38 13.61 53.40
C SER A 33 -21.47 13.79 51.89
N LYS A 34 -21.11 14.98 51.37
CA LYS A 34 -20.91 15.20 49.93
C LYS A 34 -19.60 14.58 49.41
N ASN A 35 -18.70 14.18 50.30
CA ASN A 35 -17.43 13.51 49.99
C ASN A 35 -17.60 11.99 50.07
N TYR A 36 -18.35 11.40 49.14
CA TYR A 36 -18.52 9.94 49.04
C TYR A 36 -18.39 9.48 47.59
N SER A 37 -18.21 8.18 47.39
CA SER A 37 -18.23 7.52 46.07
C SER A 37 -18.87 6.14 46.21
N TYR A 38 -19.29 5.54 45.12
CA TYR A 38 -19.91 4.21 45.10
C TYR A 38 -18.86 3.10 45.27
N ARG A 39 -19.25 2.03 45.96
CA ARG A 39 -18.34 0.91 46.29
C ARG A 39 -17.96 0.08 45.06
N VAL A 40 -18.92 -0.16 44.17
CA VAL A 40 -18.71 -0.93 42.94
C VAL A 40 -18.03 -0.04 41.91
N LYS A 41 -16.92 -0.52 41.35
CA LYS A 41 -16.05 0.21 40.42
C LYS A 41 -15.86 -0.49 39.08
N SER A 42 -16.32 -1.73 38.92
CA SER A 42 -16.17 -2.48 37.67
C SER A 42 -17.33 -3.44 37.42
N LEU A 43 -17.60 -3.69 36.15
CA LEU A 43 -18.54 -4.71 35.67
C LEU A 43 -17.76 -5.76 34.91
N VAL A 44 -17.77 -7.01 35.39
CA VAL A 44 -16.96 -8.10 34.82
C VAL A 44 -17.86 -9.09 34.10
N MET A 45 -17.57 -9.31 32.82
CA MET A 45 -18.26 -10.26 31.94
C MET A 45 -17.52 -11.60 31.95
N HIS A 46 -18.27 -12.69 32.13
CA HIS A 46 -17.77 -14.06 32.18
C HIS A 46 -18.54 -14.94 31.19
N PHE A 47 -17.99 -16.11 30.87
CA PHE A 47 -18.79 -17.25 30.44
C PHE A 47 -18.58 -18.44 31.38
N THR A 48 -19.58 -19.31 31.47
CA THR A 48 -19.56 -20.44 32.41
C THR A 48 -18.76 -21.65 31.93
N ALA A 49 -18.54 -21.77 30.61
CA ALA A 49 -17.88 -22.89 29.92
C ALA A 49 -18.63 -24.23 29.97
N VAL A 50 -19.69 -24.30 30.77
CA VAL A 50 -20.54 -25.47 30.99
C VAL A 50 -22.01 -25.14 30.72
N ASN A 51 -22.88 -26.15 30.63
CA ASN A 51 -24.31 -25.95 30.42
C ASN A 51 -24.97 -25.26 31.64
N TYR A 52 -26.23 -24.86 31.48
CA TYR A 52 -26.99 -24.12 32.49
C TYR A 52 -27.08 -24.86 33.82
N GLN A 53 -27.40 -26.15 33.84
CA GLN A 53 -27.56 -26.88 35.12
C GLN A 53 -26.22 -27.00 35.84
N GLU A 54 -25.14 -27.34 35.15
CA GLU A 54 -23.78 -27.37 35.71
C GLU A 54 -23.34 -25.99 36.21
N SER A 55 -23.72 -24.92 35.50
CA SER A 55 -23.48 -23.54 35.93
C SER A 55 -24.21 -23.21 37.23
N VAL A 56 -25.47 -23.63 37.36
CA VAL A 56 -26.24 -23.46 38.60
C VAL A 56 -25.61 -24.25 39.75
N ASP A 57 -25.24 -25.50 39.51
CA ASP A 57 -24.61 -26.35 40.52
C ASP A 57 -23.29 -25.75 41.00
N ALA A 58 -22.49 -25.16 40.10
CA ALA A 58 -21.22 -24.52 40.44
C ALA A 58 -21.37 -23.17 41.16
N LEU A 59 -22.39 -22.37 40.81
CA LEU A 59 -22.52 -20.98 41.29
C LEU A 59 -23.48 -20.81 42.48
N VAL A 60 -24.34 -21.80 42.76
CA VAL A 60 -25.38 -21.73 43.81
C VAL A 60 -25.13 -22.71 44.96
N ALA A 61 -24.58 -23.90 44.69
CA ALA A 61 -24.27 -24.85 45.75
C ALA A 61 -23.16 -24.31 46.66
N GLU A 62 -23.07 -24.85 47.89
CA GLU A 62 -21.99 -24.50 48.80
C GLU A 62 -20.63 -24.86 48.17
N GLY A 63 -19.78 -23.85 47.93
CA GLY A 63 -18.58 -23.98 47.13
C GLY A 63 -17.69 -22.74 47.17
N ASN A 64 -16.70 -22.71 46.27
CA ASN A 64 -15.63 -21.70 46.28
C ASN A 64 -15.82 -20.52 45.30
N VAL A 65 -16.84 -20.58 44.43
CA VAL A 65 -17.09 -19.58 43.39
C VAL A 65 -18.57 -19.21 43.34
N SER A 66 -18.87 -17.98 42.94
CA SER A 66 -20.23 -17.47 42.73
C SER A 66 -20.20 -16.24 41.83
N SER A 67 -21.35 -15.82 41.29
CA SER A 67 -21.51 -14.59 40.51
C SER A 67 -22.72 -13.79 40.99
N HIS A 68 -22.85 -12.53 40.55
CA HIS A 68 -24.04 -11.74 40.88
C HIS A 68 -25.22 -12.14 40.00
N TYR A 69 -24.94 -12.37 38.72
CA TYR A 69 -25.96 -12.69 37.71
C TYR A 69 -25.57 -13.88 36.86
N LEU A 70 -26.56 -14.65 36.42
CA LEU A 70 -26.45 -15.73 35.44
C LEU A 70 -27.45 -15.51 34.30
N ILE A 71 -26.96 -15.56 33.06
CA ILE A 71 -27.78 -15.44 31.84
C ILE A 71 -27.70 -16.75 31.05
N PRO A 72 -28.78 -17.55 31.00
CA PRO A 72 -28.83 -18.82 30.29
C PRO A 72 -28.88 -18.65 28.77
N LYS A 73 -28.52 -19.71 28.05
CA LYS A 73 -28.72 -19.86 26.61
C LYS A 73 -30.08 -20.52 26.33
N ALA A 74 -30.82 -20.08 25.32
CA ALA A 74 -32.20 -20.53 25.10
C ALA A 74 -32.31 -21.97 24.60
N ASP A 75 -31.32 -22.40 23.82
CA ASP A 75 -31.23 -23.75 23.23
C ASP A 75 -30.53 -24.77 24.13
N ASP A 76 -30.12 -24.37 25.34
CA ASP A 76 -29.48 -25.27 26.30
C ASP A 76 -30.49 -26.33 26.79
N PRO A 77 -30.23 -27.64 26.56
CA PRO A 77 -31.14 -28.72 26.95
C PRO A 77 -31.40 -28.80 28.46
N SER A 78 -30.48 -28.29 29.27
CA SER A 78 -30.58 -28.28 30.73
C SER A 78 -31.38 -27.08 31.27
N TYR A 79 -31.72 -26.10 30.42
CA TYR A 79 -32.47 -24.91 30.81
C TYR A 79 -34.00 -25.18 30.82
N PRO A 80 -34.70 -25.08 31.97
CA PRO A 80 -36.07 -25.59 32.10
C PRO A 80 -37.15 -24.62 31.58
N TYR A 81 -36.79 -23.42 31.11
CA TYR A 81 -37.76 -22.39 30.70
C TYR A 81 -37.72 -22.14 29.19
N ARG A 82 -38.90 -21.88 28.60
CA ARG A 82 -39.03 -21.59 27.15
C ARG A 82 -38.44 -20.25 26.71
N VAL A 83 -38.25 -19.32 27.65
CA VAL A 83 -37.74 -17.97 27.40
C VAL A 83 -36.56 -17.72 28.33
N PRO A 84 -35.39 -17.29 27.82
CA PRO A 84 -34.27 -16.87 28.65
C PRO A 84 -34.67 -15.75 29.61
N LYS A 85 -34.26 -15.85 30.87
CA LYS A 85 -34.42 -14.80 31.88
C LYS A 85 -33.12 -14.68 32.68
N VAL A 86 -32.88 -13.49 33.23
CA VAL A 86 -31.72 -13.23 34.10
C VAL A 86 -32.01 -13.76 35.50
N PHE A 87 -31.04 -14.45 36.09
CA PHE A 87 -31.08 -14.87 37.50
C PHE A 87 -30.10 -14.02 38.31
N GLN A 88 -30.55 -13.45 39.42
CA GLN A 88 -29.67 -12.84 40.42
C GLN A 88 -29.34 -13.90 41.46
N LEU A 89 -28.06 -14.24 41.61
CA LEU A 89 -27.59 -15.26 42.54
C LEU A 89 -27.07 -14.66 43.85
N VAL A 90 -26.44 -13.49 43.76
CA VAL A 90 -25.92 -12.72 44.90
C VAL A 90 -26.41 -11.28 44.82
N ASP A 91 -26.82 -10.71 45.95
CA ASP A 91 -27.20 -9.29 46.05
C ASP A 91 -25.99 -8.40 45.69
N GLU A 92 -26.18 -7.33 44.91
CA GLU A 92 -25.10 -6.43 44.46
C GLU A 92 -24.34 -5.75 45.63
N ASN A 93 -24.94 -5.67 46.82
CA ASN A 93 -24.30 -5.14 48.03
C ASN A 93 -23.47 -6.19 48.78
N GLN A 94 -23.59 -7.45 48.39
CA GLN A 94 -22.82 -8.56 48.92
C GLN A 94 -21.69 -8.93 47.98
N ARG A 95 -20.67 -9.60 48.51
CA ARG A 95 -19.52 -10.04 47.75
C ARG A 95 -19.85 -11.36 47.05
N ALA A 96 -19.71 -11.40 45.72
CA ALA A 96 -19.63 -12.66 44.96
C ALA A 96 -18.17 -13.06 44.68
N TRP A 97 -17.91 -14.36 44.51
CA TRP A 97 -16.57 -14.93 44.33
C TRP A 97 -16.28 -15.28 42.86
N HIS A 98 -16.36 -14.30 41.95
CA HIS A 98 -16.26 -14.53 40.49
C HIS A 98 -14.88 -14.23 39.89
N ALA A 99 -14.18 -13.20 40.36
CA ALA A 99 -12.93 -12.73 39.76
C ALA A 99 -11.70 -13.55 40.21
N GLY A 100 -11.64 -13.95 41.48
CA GLY A 100 -10.47 -14.60 42.09
C GLY A 100 -9.26 -13.65 42.17
N ILE A 101 -8.03 -14.20 42.03
CA ILE A 101 -6.82 -13.38 41.87
C ILE A 101 -6.98 -12.57 40.58
N SER A 102 -7.05 -11.25 40.74
CA SER A 102 -7.43 -10.31 39.69
C SER A 102 -6.85 -8.93 39.97
N TYR A 103 -6.59 -8.18 38.90
CA TYR A 103 -6.17 -6.79 38.94
C TYR A 103 -6.78 -5.99 37.79
N TRP A 104 -7.17 -4.75 38.05
CA TRP A 104 -7.52 -3.78 37.01
C TRP A 104 -7.33 -2.36 37.53
N GLN A 105 -6.67 -1.50 36.75
CA GLN A 105 -6.54 -0.06 37.02
C GLN A 105 -6.13 0.27 38.48
N GLY A 106 -5.11 -0.42 38.99
CA GLY A 106 -4.55 -0.18 40.33
C GLY A 106 -5.31 -0.86 41.47
N ARG A 107 -6.33 -1.67 41.19
CA ARG A 107 -7.11 -2.41 42.19
C ARG A 107 -6.85 -3.90 42.02
N SER A 108 -6.47 -4.56 43.11
CA SER A 108 -6.43 -6.02 43.19
C SER A 108 -7.66 -6.56 43.92
N GLY A 109 -8.00 -7.83 43.69
CA GLY A 109 -9.08 -8.50 44.43
C GLY A 109 -10.47 -7.98 44.07
N LEU A 110 -10.80 -7.97 42.78
CA LEU A 110 -11.98 -7.31 42.23
C LEU A 110 -13.32 -7.83 42.80
N ASN A 111 -13.36 -9.02 43.39
CA ASN A 111 -14.54 -9.54 44.10
C ASN A 111 -15.16 -8.51 45.07
N ASP A 112 -14.35 -7.65 45.71
CA ASP A 112 -14.82 -6.73 46.75
C ASP A 112 -15.50 -5.46 46.21
N HIS A 113 -15.34 -5.18 44.91
CA HIS A 113 -15.69 -3.91 44.27
C HIS A 113 -16.21 -4.07 42.83
N SER A 114 -16.65 -5.25 42.41
CA SER A 114 -17.17 -5.47 41.06
C SER A 114 -18.44 -6.30 41.06
N ILE A 115 -19.25 -6.12 40.01
CA ILE A 115 -20.40 -6.97 39.73
C ILE A 115 -19.99 -7.94 38.61
N GLY A 116 -20.36 -9.22 38.76
CA GLY A 116 -19.99 -10.29 37.85
C GLY A 116 -21.22 -10.87 37.17
N ILE A 117 -21.23 -10.89 35.84
CA ILE A 117 -22.29 -11.50 35.03
C ILE A 117 -21.74 -12.73 34.32
N GLU A 118 -22.29 -13.89 34.68
CA GLU A 118 -22.02 -15.17 34.04
C GLU A 118 -22.98 -15.41 32.89
N ILE A 119 -22.44 -15.80 31.74
CA ILE A 119 -23.19 -15.98 30.50
C ILE A 119 -22.98 -17.43 30.06
N VAL A 120 -24.05 -18.22 30.04
CA VAL A 120 -23.94 -19.65 29.67
C VAL A 120 -23.49 -19.77 28.23
N ASN A 121 -22.26 -20.22 28.03
CA ASN A 121 -21.66 -20.44 26.72
C ASN A 121 -20.53 -21.47 26.87
N THR A 122 -20.48 -22.47 25.99
CA THR A 122 -19.63 -23.67 26.13
C THR A 122 -18.59 -23.72 25.00
N PRO A 123 -17.36 -23.21 25.20
CA PRO A 123 -16.28 -23.39 24.23
C PRO A 123 -15.82 -24.86 24.19
N SER A 124 -15.30 -25.31 23.05
CA SER A 124 -14.69 -26.64 22.92
C SER A 124 -13.18 -26.48 22.78
N CYS A 125 -12.40 -27.07 23.68
CA CYS A 125 -10.94 -26.96 23.67
C CYS A 125 -10.29 -28.31 23.37
N GLN A 126 -9.06 -28.30 22.84
CA GLN A 126 -8.40 -29.50 22.29
C GLN A 126 -8.21 -30.67 23.29
N GLU A 127 -8.28 -30.42 24.59
CA GLU A 127 -8.28 -31.48 25.62
C GLU A 127 -9.55 -32.36 25.57
N ASP A 128 -10.59 -31.92 24.86
CA ASP A 128 -11.86 -32.64 24.68
C ASP A 128 -11.88 -33.57 23.44
N TRP A 129 -10.78 -33.68 22.69
CA TRP A 129 -10.69 -34.54 21.48
C TRP A 129 -10.13 -35.92 21.82
N PRO A 130 -10.76 -37.04 21.41
CA PRO A 130 -10.20 -38.37 21.61
C PRO A 130 -8.95 -38.53 20.73
N VAL A 131 -7.77 -38.53 21.35
CA VAL A 131 -6.50 -38.69 20.63
C VAL A 131 -6.26 -40.18 20.38
N ASP A 132 -6.15 -40.55 19.10
CA ASP A 132 -5.67 -41.88 18.69
C ASP A 132 -4.19 -42.03 19.10
N ALA A 133 -3.84 -43.16 19.72
CA ALA A 133 -2.54 -43.42 20.35
C ALA A 133 -1.35 -43.49 19.37
N SER A 134 -1.60 -43.29 18.07
CA SER A 134 -0.61 -43.31 17.00
C SER A 134 -0.02 -41.93 16.64
N ALA A 135 -0.61 -40.84 17.12
CA ALA A 135 -0.17 -39.47 16.80
C ALA A 135 0.91 -38.90 17.75
N GLN A 136 1.38 -39.71 18.71
CA GLN A 136 2.24 -39.24 19.81
C GLN A 136 3.75 -39.19 19.48
N ALA A 137 4.14 -39.38 18.21
CA ALA A 137 5.55 -39.53 17.82
C ALA A 137 6.16 -38.35 17.04
N VAL A 138 5.47 -37.24 16.79
CA VAL A 138 6.05 -36.09 16.05
C VAL A 138 5.56 -34.73 16.58
N ILE A 139 5.93 -34.36 17.82
CA ILE A 139 6.03 -32.95 18.23
C ILE A 139 7.27 -32.83 19.14
N PRO A 140 8.43 -32.33 18.65
CA PRO A 140 9.60 -32.11 19.48
C PRO A 140 9.47 -30.84 20.33
N GLU A 141 9.95 -30.98 21.56
CA GLU A 141 10.35 -29.95 22.53
C GLU A 141 11.05 -28.73 21.89
N ILE A 142 10.28 -27.71 21.50
CA ILE A 142 10.75 -26.32 21.40
C ILE A 142 9.60 -25.43 21.88
N MET A 143 9.89 -24.57 22.86
CA MET A 143 9.00 -23.62 23.55
C MET A 143 8.35 -24.15 24.84
N GLY A 144 8.99 -23.82 25.95
CA GLY A 144 8.43 -23.99 27.28
C GLY A 144 7.29 -23.00 27.52
N ALA A 145 6.07 -23.53 27.57
CA ALA A 145 4.92 -22.95 28.25
C ALA A 145 4.00 -24.11 28.67
N GLU A 146 4.12 -24.58 29.91
CA GLU A 146 3.15 -25.52 30.48
C GLU A 146 1.80 -24.81 30.68
N LYS A 147 0.94 -24.87 29.67
CA LYS A 147 -0.51 -25.22 29.73
C LYS A 147 -1.20 -24.75 28.43
N ASN A 148 -1.55 -25.74 27.60
CA ASN A 148 -2.37 -25.69 26.40
C ASN A 148 -3.42 -24.55 26.38
N ARG A 149 -3.14 -23.47 25.65
CA ARG A 149 -4.15 -22.47 25.25
C ARG A 149 -4.47 -22.51 23.76
N ASP A 150 -3.88 -23.44 23.01
CA ASP A 150 -3.66 -23.24 21.56
C ASP A 150 -4.78 -23.71 20.63
N LEU A 151 -5.87 -24.33 21.10
CA LEU A 151 -7.02 -24.66 20.24
C LEU A 151 -8.34 -24.72 21.03
N CYS A 152 -8.95 -23.56 21.29
CA CYS A 152 -10.34 -23.46 21.72
C CYS A 152 -11.22 -22.89 20.60
N VAL A 153 -12.34 -23.57 20.31
CA VAL A 153 -13.41 -23.08 19.43
C VAL A 153 -14.46 -22.41 20.30
N PHE A 154 -14.59 -21.09 20.15
CA PHE A 154 -15.58 -20.29 20.87
C PHE A 154 -16.87 -20.19 20.04
N PRO A 155 -18.04 -20.63 20.57
CA PRO A 155 -19.32 -20.42 19.93
C PRO A 155 -19.78 -18.96 19.99
N GLU A 156 -20.61 -18.57 19.03
CA GLU A 156 -21.32 -17.28 19.03
C GLU A 156 -22.33 -17.22 20.19
N PHE A 157 -22.47 -16.03 20.79
CA PHE A 157 -23.49 -15.79 21.82
C PHE A 157 -24.86 -15.55 21.19
N GLU A 158 -25.92 -16.10 21.78
CA GLU A 158 -27.27 -15.96 21.23
C GLU A 158 -27.80 -14.52 21.31
N GLU A 159 -28.53 -14.11 20.28
CA GLU A 159 -29.12 -12.77 20.20
C GLU A 159 -29.97 -12.40 21.43
N LYS A 160 -30.82 -13.33 21.90
CA LYS A 160 -31.65 -13.10 23.09
C LYS A 160 -30.83 -12.94 24.36
N GLN A 161 -29.74 -13.68 24.48
CA GLN A 161 -28.82 -13.63 25.61
C GLN A 161 -28.13 -12.26 25.67
N ILE A 162 -27.65 -11.77 24.52
CA ILE A 162 -27.02 -10.46 24.41
C ILE A 162 -28.00 -9.31 24.65
N GLN A 163 -29.26 -9.44 24.24
CA GLN A 163 -30.28 -8.42 24.57
C GLN A 163 -30.57 -8.32 26.07
N LEU A 164 -30.65 -9.46 26.77
CA LEU A 164 -30.77 -9.48 28.22
C LEU A 164 -29.55 -8.86 28.90
N LEU A 165 -28.35 -9.19 28.41
CA LEU A 165 -27.10 -8.61 28.89
C LEU A 165 -27.06 -7.10 28.73
N ILE A 166 -27.43 -6.56 27.56
CA ILE A 166 -27.47 -5.11 27.30
C ILE A 166 -28.41 -4.43 28.28
N LYS A 167 -29.63 -4.97 28.45
CA LYS A 167 -30.61 -4.41 29.38
C LYS A 167 -30.09 -4.41 30.82
N LEU A 168 -29.59 -5.56 31.28
CA LEU A 168 -29.06 -5.72 32.63
C LEU A 168 -27.86 -4.78 32.87
N SER A 169 -26.93 -4.71 31.92
CA SER A 169 -25.73 -3.87 32.04
C SER A 169 -26.09 -2.39 32.14
N LYS A 170 -27.04 -1.89 31.33
CA LYS A 170 -27.53 -0.51 31.43
C LYS A 170 -28.15 -0.22 32.80
N GLU A 171 -28.93 -1.15 33.34
CA GLU A 171 -29.54 -1.01 34.66
C GLU A 171 -28.49 -1.00 35.78
N ILE A 172 -27.46 -1.85 35.71
CA ILE A 172 -26.34 -1.89 36.66
C ILE A 172 -25.54 -0.58 36.61
N LEU A 173 -25.18 -0.11 35.42
CA LEU A 173 -24.40 1.12 35.23
C LEU A 173 -25.19 2.34 35.72
N ALA A 174 -26.51 2.37 35.52
CA ALA A 174 -27.36 3.44 36.05
C ALA A 174 -27.38 3.51 37.59
N ARG A 175 -27.25 2.35 38.27
CA ARG A 175 -27.15 2.28 39.74
C ARG A 175 -25.74 2.55 40.28
N ASN A 176 -24.72 2.34 39.45
CA ASN A 176 -23.31 2.46 39.82
C ASN A 176 -22.59 3.44 38.88
N PRO A 177 -22.85 4.75 39.01
CA PRO A 177 -22.35 5.76 38.08
C PRO A 177 -20.82 5.91 38.09
N ASP A 178 -20.12 5.36 39.09
CA ASP A 178 -18.66 5.36 39.17
C ASP A 178 -18.00 4.24 38.34
N ILE A 179 -18.77 3.39 37.66
CA ILE A 179 -18.23 2.42 36.70
C ILE A 179 -18.02 3.13 35.37
N GLU A 180 -16.78 3.55 35.15
CA GLU A 180 -16.37 4.17 33.89
C GLU A 180 -16.39 3.17 32.72
N PRO A 181 -16.48 3.64 31.45
CA PRO A 181 -16.47 2.76 30.29
C PRO A 181 -15.28 1.80 30.24
N THR A 182 -14.10 2.23 30.71
CA THR A 182 -12.88 1.40 30.74
C THR A 182 -12.86 0.37 31.89
N ALA A 183 -13.89 0.35 32.74
CA ALA A 183 -14.06 -0.59 33.84
C ALA A 183 -15.19 -1.61 33.58
N VAL A 184 -15.69 -1.67 32.35
CA VAL A 184 -16.51 -2.79 31.85
C VAL A 184 -15.60 -3.73 31.06
N ILE A 185 -15.34 -4.90 31.62
CA ILE A 185 -14.19 -5.74 31.26
C ILE A 185 -14.51 -7.23 31.30
N GLY A 186 -13.74 -8.05 30.61
CA GLY A 186 -13.81 -9.49 30.65
C GLY A 186 -13.01 -10.08 31.81
N HIS A 187 -13.27 -11.35 32.16
CA HIS A 187 -12.42 -12.08 33.11
C HIS A 187 -10.97 -12.20 32.61
N SER A 188 -10.79 -12.32 31.29
CA SER A 188 -9.50 -12.33 30.60
C SER A 188 -8.70 -11.05 30.85
N ASP A 189 -9.35 -9.90 30.95
CA ASP A 189 -8.65 -8.62 31.11
C ASP A 189 -8.03 -8.49 32.50
N ILE A 190 -8.73 -9.02 33.51
CA ILE A 190 -8.35 -8.88 34.92
C ILE A 190 -7.48 -10.03 35.43
N ALA A 191 -7.41 -11.13 34.67
CA ALA A 191 -6.63 -12.31 34.97
C ALA A 191 -6.02 -12.96 33.70
N PRO A 192 -5.26 -12.20 32.88
CA PRO A 192 -4.81 -12.62 31.55
C PRO A 192 -3.97 -13.90 31.56
N ALA A 193 -3.23 -14.14 32.65
CA ALA A 193 -2.41 -15.35 32.79
C ALA A 193 -3.20 -16.64 33.12
N ARG A 194 -4.50 -16.52 33.37
CA ARG A 194 -5.32 -17.64 33.88
C ARG A 194 -6.64 -17.81 33.14
N LYS A 195 -7.17 -16.75 32.55
CA LYS A 195 -8.54 -16.68 32.04
C LYS A 195 -8.58 -16.18 30.61
N ASN A 196 -9.49 -16.74 29.83
CA ASN A 196 -9.74 -16.41 28.43
C ASN A 196 -11.22 -16.08 28.15
N ASP A 197 -12.07 -16.06 29.17
CA ASP A 197 -13.47 -15.70 29.06
C ASP A 197 -13.66 -14.17 29.19
N PRO A 198 -14.63 -13.57 28.48
CA PRO A 198 -15.68 -14.18 27.68
C PRO A 198 -15.28 -14.58 26.24
N GLY A 199 -13.99 -14.50 25.90
CA GLY A 199 -13.44 -14.97 24.63
C GLY A 199 -13.65 -14.02 23.44
N PRO A 200 -13.02 -14.31 22.28
CA PRO A 200 -13.01 -13.42 21.12
C PRO A 200 -14.37 -13.27 20.42
N LYS A 201 -15.33 -14.18 20.66
CA LYS A 201 -16.68 -14.08 20.09
C LYS A 201 -17.62 -13.20 20.91
N PHE A 202 -17.17 -12.69 22.05
CA PHE A 202 -17.97 -11.80 22.86
C PHE A 202 -18.17 -10.45 22.15
N PRO A 203 -19.41 -9.92 22.09
CA PRO A 203 -19.74 -8.82 21.18
C PRO A 203 -19.41 -7.43 21.77
N TRP A 204 -18.17 -7.19 22.18
CA TRP A 204 -17.72 -5.94 22.83
C TRP A 204 -18.11 -4.68 22.07
N TYR A 205 -17.84 -4.61 20.76
CA TYR A 205 -18.20 -3.44 19.94
C TYR A 205 -19.71 -3.17 19.92
N ARG A 206 -20.54 -4.22 19.99
CA ARG A 206 -21.99 -4.06 20.04
C ARG A 206 -22.43 -3.45 21.37
N LEU A 207 -21.86 -3.91 22.49
CA LEU A 207 -22.11 -3.33 23.81
C LEU A 207 -21.71 -1.85 23.82
N TYR A 208 -20.55 -1.52 23.25
CA TYR A 208 -20.09 -0.14 23.12
C TYR A 208 -21.09 0.75 22.37
N LYS A 209 -21.64 0.28 21.24
CA LYS A 209 -22.67 1.03 20.49
C LYS A 209 -23.95 1.27 21.31
N GLU A 210 -24.20 0.44 22.31
CA GLU A 210 -25.30 0.59 23.26
C GLU A 210 -24.92 1.45 24.48
N GLY A 211 -23.73 2.05 24.49
CA GLY A 211 -23.21 2.87 25.60
C GLY A 211 -22.64 2.06 26.77
N ILE A 212 -22.28 0.79 26.55
CA ILE A 212 -21.73 -0.11 27.57
C ILE A 212 -20.26 -0.40 27.23
N GLY A 213 -19.35 0.05 28.10
CA GLY A 213 -17.92 -0.23 27.98
C GLY A 213 -17.18 0.66 26.99
N ALA A 214 -15.88 0.39 26.83
CA ALA A 214 -14.97 1.20 26.04
C ALA A 214 -14.78 0.65 24.62
N TRP A 215 -14.55 1.56 23.67
CA TRP A 215 -14.05 1.22 22.32
C TRP A 215 -13.32 2.43 21.73
N TYR A 216 -12.31 2.19 20.90
CA TYR A 216 -11.56 3.25 20.23
C TYR A 216 -12.36 3.87 19.07
N GLU A 217 -12.00 5.07 18.65
CA GLU A 217 -12.50 5.64 17.39
C GLU A 217 -11.68 5.15 16.19
N ASN A 218 -12.34 4.84 15.08
CA ASN A 218 -11.67 4.31 13.89
C ASN A 218 -10.65 5.28 13.29
N ASP A 219 -10.92 6.58 13.32
CA ASP A 219 -10.01 7.60 12.78
C ASP A 219 -8.73 7.71 13.62
N SER A 220 -8.86 7.65 14.95
CA SER A 220 -7.72 7.62 15.88
C SER A 220 -6.92 6.32 15.74
N LEU A 221 -7.59 5.16 15.67
CA LEU A 221 -6.93 3.88 15.36
C LEU A 221 -6.11 3.99 14.07
N MET A 222 -6.71 4.51 13.01
CA MET A 222 -6.06 4.61 11.70
C MET A 222 -4.86 5.56 11.73
N HIS A 223 -5.00 6.72 12.39
CA HIS A 223 -3.91 7.67 12.58
C HIS A 223 -2.70 7.00 13.25
N HIS A 224 -2.90 6.33 14.38
CA HIS A 224 -1.82 5.62 15.08
C HIS A 224 -1.27 4.46 14.27
N TRP A 225 -2.13 3.72 13.58
CA TRP A 225 -1.69 2.55 12.79
C TRP A 225 -0.81 2.97 11.60
N LEU A 226 -1.16 4.04 10.91
CA LEU A 226 -0.33 4.61 9.85
C LEU A 226 1.03 5.06 10.39
N ALA A 227 1.05 5.77 11.52
CA ALA A 227 2.29 6.19 12.15
C ALA A 227 3.18 4.99 12.55
N PHE A 228 2.61 3.97 13.19
CA PHE A 228 3.34 2.80 13.67
C PHE A 228 3.83 1.88 12.55
N ASN A 229 3.20 1.92 11.37
CA ASN A 229 3.70 1.25 10.17
C ASN A 229 4.92 1.95 9.56
N GLN A 230 5.05 3.27 9.73
CA GLN A 230 6.27 4.00 9.31
C GLN A 230 7.42 3.77 10.28
N THR A 231 7.14 3.76 11.59
CA THR A 231 8.14 3.47 12.62
C THR A 231 7.47 2.76 13.78
N SER A 232 7.76 1.48 13.96
CA SER A 232 7.09 0.70 15.01
C SER A 232 7.50 1.17 16.41
N PRO A 233 6.54 1.36 17.33
CA PRO A 233 6.83 1.72 18.71
C PRO A 233 7.60 0.60 19.42
N SER A 234 8.45 0.96 20.37
CA SER A 234 9.17 -0.06 21.15
C SER A 234 8.20 -0.92 21.98
N LEU A 235 8.56 -2.19 22.18
CA LEU A 235 7.77 -3.09 23.02
C LEU A 235 7.60 -2.55 24.44
N GLY A 236 8.65 -1.93 25.00
CA GLY A 236 8.60 -1.30 26.31
C GLY A 236 7.60 -0.15 26.39
N LEU A 237 7.45 0.63 25.32
CA LEU A 237 6.42 1.66 25.23
C LEU A 237 5.01 1.07 25.21
N ILE A 238 4.78 -0.01 24.45
CA ILE A 238 3.46 -0.66 24.41
C ILE A 238 3.10 -1.33 25.74
N GLN A 239 4.06 -1.96 26.44
CA GLN A 239 3.81 -2.48 27.78
C GLN A 239 3.41 -1.37 28.76
N LYS A 240 4.06 -0.19 28.71
CA LYS A 240 3.64 0.98 29.50
C LYS A 240 2.23 1.44 29.12
N ALA A 241 1.90 1.44 27.84
CA ALA A 241 0.60 1.84 27.33
C ALA A 241 -0.51 0.89 27.82
N LEU A 242 -0.29 -0.43 27.78
CA LEU A 242 -1.20 -1.45 28.32
C LEU A 242 -1.38 -1.31 29.84
N GLY A 243 -0.28 -1.12 30.58
CA GLY A 243 -0.35 -0.88 32.03
C GLY A 243 -1.10 0.41 32.39
N THR A 244 -0.93 1.46 31.57
CA THR A 244 -1.65 2.73 31.72
C THR A 244 -3.15 2.57 31.45
N TYR A 245 -3.52 1.72 30.49
CA TYR A 245 -4.93 1.45 30.19
C TYR A 245 -5.63 0.69 31.32
N GLY A 246 -4.94 -0.26 31.97
CA GLY A 246 -5.46 -0.92 33.16
C GLY A 246 -4.87 -2.29 33.52
N TYR A 247 -4.04 -2.88 32.66
CA TYR A 247 -3.52 -4.24 32.86
C TYR A 247 -2.42 -4.32 33.92
N ASP A 248 -2.32 -5.47 34.60
CA ASP A 248 -1.21 -5.78 35.50
C ASP A 248 0.01 -6.25 34.71
N ILE A 249 0.71 -5.30 34.09
CA ILE A 249 1.88 -5.59 33.25
C ILE A 249 3.04 -4.65 33.58
N VAL A 250 4.24 -5.22 33.66
CA VAL A 250 5.48 -4.48 33.87
C VAL A 250 6.18 -4.27 32.53
N ALA A 251 6.65 -3.05 32.27
CA ALA A 251 7.40 -2.72 31.07
C ALA A 251 8.84 -3.25 31.12
N THR A 252 9.04 -4.49 30.71
CA THR A 252 10.35 -5.18 30.66
C THR A 252 11.14 -4.90 29.37
N GLY A 253 10.48 -4.41 28.32
CA GLY A 253 11.03 -4.25 26.98
C GLY A 253 11.26 -5.56 26.23
N ARG A 254 10.77 -6.69 26.76
CA ARG A 254 10.96 -8.04 26.20
C ARG A 254 9.61 -8.74 26.03
N MET A 255 9.54 -9.62 25.04
CA MET A 255 8.35 -10.43 24.78
C MET A 255 8.31 -11.61 25.77
N ASP A 256 7.90 -11.34 27.01
CA ASP A 256 7.76 -12.31 28.09
C ASP A 256 6.32 -12.82 28.21
N GLN A 257 6.10 -13.84 29.06
CA GLN A 257 4.78 -14.48 29.17
C GLN A 257 3.67 -13.52 29.62
N GLN A 258 3.95 -12.60 30.55
CA GLN A 258 2.97 -11.57 30.95
C GLN A 258 2.54 -10.73 29.74
N THR A 259 3.48 -10.40 28.83
CA THR A 259 3.19 -9.60 27.65
C THR A 259 2.32 -10.35 26.67
N ILE A 260 2.64 -11.62 26.40
CA ILE A 260 1.85 -12.49 25.53
C ILE A 260 0.43 -12.64 26.07
N ASP A 261 0.30 -12.91 27.37
CA ASP A 261 -0.97 -13.10 28.05
C ASP A 261 -1.83 -11.84 28.02
N THR A 262 -1.24 -10.68 28.35
CA THR A 262 -1.91 -9.39 28.30
C THR A 262 -2.32 -9.00 26.88
N LEU A 263 -1.46 -9.22 25.88
CA LEU A 263 -1.80 -8.93 24.48
C LEU A 263 -2.93 -9.81 23.99
N SER A 264 -2.94 -11.10 24.36
CA SER A 264 -4.02 -12.03 24.02
C SER A 264 -5.36 -11.57 24.60
N ALA A 265 -5.40 -11.22 25.89
CA ALA A 265 -6.60 -10.67 26.54
C ALA A 265 -7.07 -9.37 25.88
N PHE A 266 -6.13 -8.43 25.65
CA PHE A 266 -6.43 -7.17 24.98
C PHE A 266 -7.00 -7.38 23.58
N GLN A 267 -6.44 -8.31 22.81
CA GLN A 267 -6.93 -8.65 21.48
C GLN A 267 -8.32 -9.27 21.52
N MET A 268 -8.60 -10.20 22.46
CA MET A 268 -9.95 -10.76 22.63
C MET A 268 -10.99 -9.67 22.90
N HIS A 269 -10.61 -8.62 23.61
CA HIS A 269 -11.50 -7.49 23.89
C HIS A 269 -11.63 -6.55 22.68
N PHE A 270 -10.52 -5.98 22.20
CA PHE A 270 -10.53 -4.82 21.30
C PHE A 270 -10.19 -5.14 19.84
N VAL A 271 -9.58 -6.28 19.56
CA VAL A 271 -9.20 -6.73 18.20
C VAL A 271 -9.58 -8.21 17.98
N PRO A 272 -10.83 -8.62 18.24
CA PRO A 272 -11.21 -10.03 18.38
C PRO A 272 -11.02 -10.90 17.12
N TRP A 273 -10.89 -10.26 15.95
CA TRP A 273 -10.57 -10.95 14.69
C TRP A 273 -9.08 -11.31 14.54
N GLN A 274 -8.22 -10.93 15.49
CA GLN A 274 -6.78 -11.15 15.46
C GLN A 274 -6.20 -11.38 16.86
N VAL A 275 -6.57 -12.52 17.47
CA VAL A 275 -6.03 -12.95 18.77
C VAL A 275 -4.84 -13.87 18.53
N THR A 276 -3.63 -13.31 18.62
CA THR A 276 -2.37 -14.04 18.43
C THR A 276 -1.47 -14.02 19.66
N GLY A 277 -1.71 -13.12 20.63
CA GLY A 277 -0.79 -12.87 21.72
C GLY A 277 0.52 -12.17 21.29
N GLU A 278 0.66 -11.86 20.00
CA GLU A 278 1.82 -11.17 19.45
C GLU A 278 1.56 -9.67 19.27
N LEU A 279 2.60 -8.86 19.48
CA LEU A 279 2.53 -7.43 19.22
C LEU A 279 2.62 -7.17 17.70
N ASN A 280 1.62 -6.50 17.17
CA ASN A 280 1.65 -5.91 15.82
C ASN A 280 1.20 -4.45 15.87
N ASN A 281 1.45 -3.70 14.79
CA ASN A 281 1.18 -2.27 14.74
C ASN A 281 -0.31 -1.92 14.87
N GLN A 282 -1.22 -2.82 14.47
CA GLN A 282 -2.66 -2.62 14.63
C GLN A 282 -3.08 -2.76 16.10
N THR A 283 -2.56 -3.75 16.82
CA THR A 283 -2.77 -3.90 18.27
C THR A 283 -2.17 -2.72 19.02
N ALA A 284 -0.95 -2.29 18.67
CA ALA A 284 -0.32 -1.09 19.25
C ALA A 284 -1.19 0.17 19.04
N ALA A 285 -1.70 0.36 17.82
CA ALA A 285 -2.55 1.49 17.48
C ALA A 285 -3.87 1.48 18.25
N ALA A 286 -4.48 0.31 18.45
CA ALA A 286 -5.70 0.17 19.23
C ALA A 286 -5.49 0.61 20.69
N VAL A 287 -4.36 0.24 21.31
CA VAL A 287 -4.00 0.69 22.66
C VAL A 287 -3.87 2.22 22.69
N PHE A 288 -3.15 2.82 21.74
CA PHE A 288 -2.96 4.28 21.69
C PHE A 288 -4.26 5.04 21.43
N ALA A 289 -5.14 4.53 20.57
CA ALA A 289 -6.44 5.14 20.30
C ALA A 289 -7.38 5.09 21.51
N LEU A 290 -7.34 4.00 22.28
CA LEU A 290 -8.05 3.91 23.56
C LEU A 290 -7.49 4.90 24.59
N LEU A 291 -6.16 5.02 24.69
CA LEU A 291 -5.53 5.99 25.58
C LEU A 291 -5.85 7.43 25.18
N GLU A 292 -5.83 7.76 23.89
CA GLU A 292 -6.19 9.08 23.38
C GLU A 292 -7.61 9.49 23.81
N LYS A 293 -8.55 8.55 23.73
CA LYS A 293 -9.95 8.78 24.06
C LYS A 293 -10.22 8.84 25.57
N TYR A 294 -9.67 7.90 26.34
CA TYR A 294 -10.05 7.70 27.74
C TYR A 294 -9.00 8.17 28.75
N PHE A 295 -7.76 8.38 28.31
CA PHE A 295 -6.63 8.80 29.16
C PHE A 295 -5.76 9.87 28.46
N PRO A 296 -6.34 11.00 28.01
CA PRO A 296 -5.67 11.95 27.13
C PRO A 296 -4.36 12.52 27.72
N THR A 297 -4.30 12.74 29.04
CA THR A 297 -3.09 13.21 29.71
C THR A 297 -1.95 12.20 29.62
N SER A 298 -2.24 10.92 29.86
CA SER A 298 -1.23 9.85 29.78
C SER A 298 -0.86 9.54 28.34
N TYR A 299 -1.82 9.63 27.41
CA TYR A 299 -1.59 9.51 25.98
C TYR A 299 -0.57 10.54 25.48
N VAL A 300 -0.71 11.82 25.85
CA VAL A 300 0.26 12.86 25.46
C VAL A 300 1.67 12.50 25.92
N GLN A 301 1.83 11.99 27.15
CA GLN A 301 3.13 11.58 27.67
C GLN A 301 3.73 10.41 26.88
N LEU A 302 2.93 9.37 26.62
CA LEU A 302 3.36 8.18 25.88
C LEU A 302 3.62 8.49 24.40
N ASN A 303 2.82 9.36 23.78
CA ASN A 303 3.04 9.83 22.42
C ASN A 303 4.33 10.65 22.31
N ASN A 304 4.66 11.49 23.30
CA ASN A 304 5.95 12.19 23.30
C ASN A 304 7.15 11.23 23.37
N ILE A 305 7.02 10.11 24.10
CA ILE A 305 8.02 9.05 24.12
C ILE A 305 8.12 8.41 22.73
N TYR A 306 6.98 8.07 22.11
CA TYR A 306 6.94 7.54 20.74
C TYR A 306 7.63 8.49 19.74
N GLN A 307 7.29 9.78 19.75
CA GLN A 307 7.93 10.77 18.86
C GLN A 307 9.45 10.81 19.09
N SER A 308 9.90 10.71 20.33
CA SER A 308 11.34 10.64 20.63
C SER A 308 12.01 9.36 20.08
N GLU A 309 11.31 8.23 20.11
CA GLU A 309 11.75 6.99 19.46
C GLU A 309 11.83 7.14 17.94
N VAL A 310 10.85 7.80 17.31
CA VAL A 310 10.84 8.12 15.87
C VAL A 310 12.03 8.99 15.50
N LEU A 311 12.27 10.09 16.20
CA LEU A 311 13.44 10.96 15.95
C LEU A 311 14.74 10.17 16.09
N THR A 312 14.85 9.32 17.11
CA THR A 312 16.04 8.48 17.32
C THR A 312 16.23 7.46 16.20
N ALA A 313 15.15 6.84 15.71
CA ALA A 313 15.19 5.90 14.59
C ALA A 313 15.61 6.60 13.29
N GLN A 314 15.09 7.80 13.02
CA GLN A 314 15.49 8.64 11.89
C GLN A 314 16.96 9.06 11.96
N MET A 315 17.50 9.33 13.16
CA MET A 315 18.92 9.65 13.35
C MET A 315 19.86 8.42 13.27
N LYS A 316 19.34 7.21 13.53
CA LYS A 316 20.09 5.94 13.45
C LYS A 316 20.02 5.26 12.10
N GLN A 317 19.05 5.59 11.25
CA GLN A 317 19.21 5.34 9.83
C GLN A 317 20.45 6.09 9.40
N PRO A 318 21.44 5.45 8.75
CA PRO A 318 22.47 6.23 8.11
C PRO A 318 21.74 7.20 7.19
N GLN A 319 21.95 8.51 7.39
CA GLN A 319 21.78 9.48 6.32
C GLN A 319 22.75 9.08 5.21
N ARG A 320 22.44 8.01 4.48
CA ARG A 320 22.78 7.93 3.08
C ARG A 320 21.73 8.76 2.35
N ILE A 321 21.87 10.07 2.52
CA ILE A 321 21.99 10.88 1.32
C ILE A 321 23.36 10.49 0.72
N ASP A 322 23.48 9.27 0.20
CA ASP A 322 24.28 9.11 -0.99
C ASP A 322 23.39 9.80 -2.01
N LEU A 323 23.61 11.12 -2.18
CA LEU A 323 23.28 11.78 -3.43
C LEU A 323 23.59 10.78 -4.53
N VAL A 324 22.59 10.48 -5.33
CA VAL A 324 22.59 9.54 -6.43
C VAL A 324 23.58 10.04 -7.49
N GLN A 325 24.87 10.12 -7.15
CA GLN A 325 26.00 10.35 -8.02
C GLN A 325 26.66 9.00 -8.22
N GLN A 326 26.00 8.17 -9.01
CA GLN A 326 26.55 6.91 -9.50
C GLN A 326 26.73 7.05 -11.00
N TYR A 327 27.97 7.28 -11.39
CA TYR A 327 28.44 7.24 -12.76
C TYR A 327 28.30 5.81 -13.34
N GLN A 328 28.18 5.68 -14.67
CA GLN A 328 28.15 4.35 -15.31
C GLN A 328 29.41 3.53 -15.03
N LEU A 329 30.52 4.24 -14.83
CA LEU A 329 31.78 3.68 -14.37
C LEU A 329 32.31 4.58 -13.25
N SER A 330 32.70 3.99 -12.12
CA SER A 330 33.47 4.67 -11.07
C SER A 330 34.39 3.64 -10.41
N LYS A 331 35.69 3.68 -10.75
CA LYS A 331 36.64 2.62 -10.37
C LYS A 331 38.01 3.19 -10.02
N VAL A 332 38.66 2.59 -9.02
CA VAL A 332 40.02 2.90 -8.60
C VAL A 332 41.01 2.01 -9.35
N PHE A 333 42.11 2.60 -9.81
CA PHE A 333 43.20 1.94 -10.53
C PHE A 333 44.53 2.18 -9.80
N PRO A 334 45.42 1.16 -9.71
CA PRO A 334 45.14 -0.24 -10.03
C PRO A 334 44.07 -0.81 -9.09
N ASP A 335 43.33 -1.82 -9.55
CA ASP A 335 42.24 -2.42 -8.77
C ASP A 335 42.78 -3.05 -7.46
N PRO A 336 42.37 -2.55 -6.26
CA PRO A 336 42.90 -3.01 -4.99
C PRO A 336 42.66 -4.49 -4.70
N ALA A 337 41.62 -5.09 -5.30
CA ALA A 337 41.27 -6.50 -5.10
C ALA A 337 42.26 -7.46 -5.80
N TYR A 338 43.16 -6.95 -6.65
CA TYR A 338 44.08 -7.76 -7.44
C TYR A 338 45.52 -7.26 -7.29
N GLN A 339 46.32 -7.99 -6.52
CA GLN A 339 47.72 -7.66 -6.23
C GLN A 339 48.70 -7.94 -7.39
N THR A 340 48.22 -8.37 -8.57
CA THR A 340 49.08 -8.68 -9.72
C THR A 340 48.84 -7.72 -10.91
N PRO A 341 49.90 -7.22 -11.57
CA PRO A 341 49.83 -6.28 -12.70
C PRO A 341 49.42 -6.98 -14.01
N ASN A 342 48.27 -7.66 -14.03
CA ASN A 342 47.73 -8.24 -15.26
C ASN A 342 47.05 -7.14 -16.09
N GLU A 343 47.66 -6.77 -17.22
CA GLU A 343 47.21 -5.74 -18.19
C GLU A 343 45.76 -5.93 -18.70
N VAL A 344 45.17 -7.11 -18.47
CA VAL A 344 43.82 -7.47 -18.91
C VAL A 344 42.73 -6.80 -18.06
N ARG A 345 42.97 -6.50 -16.76
CA ARG A 345 41.93 -6.05 -15.81
C ARG A 345 41.84 -4.54 -15.56
N ASN A 346 42.76 -3.76 -16.14
CA ASN A 346 42.65 -2.29 -16.18
C ASN A 346 41.85 -1.79 -17.38
N ARG A 347 40.89 -2.59 -17.86
CA ARG A 347 40.02 -2.27 -18.99
C ARG A 347 38.57 -2.33 -18.54
N ASP A 348 37.78 -1.36 -18.96
CA ASP A 348 36.35 -1.30 -18.68
C ASP A 348 35.59 -0.80 -19.91
N LEU A 349 34.28 -1.05 -19.96
CA LEU A 349 33.38 -0.60 -21.01
C LEU A 349 32.46 0.50 -20.49
N PHE A 350 32.11 1.44 -21.36
CA PHE A 350 31.15 2.49 -21.07
C PHE A 350 30.40 2.90 -22.34
N LYS A 351 29.15 3.36 -22.21
CA LYS A 351 28.37 3.90 -23.33
C LYS A 351 28.70 5.38 -23.55
N ALA A 352 28.89 5.79 -24.79
CA ALA A 352 29.00 7.19 -25.17
C ALA A 352 28.48 7.38 -26.60
N TYR A 353 28.47 8.64 -27.03
CA TYR A 353 28.12 9.03 -28.38
C TYR A 353 29.32 9.69 -29.05
N LYS A 354 29.44 9.53 -30.37
CA LYS A 354 30.52 10.11 -31.16
C LYS A 354 30.58 11.61 -30.95
N GLY A 355 31.76 12.13 -30.61
CA GLY A 355 31.93 13.56 -30.37
C GLY A 355 31.39 14.03 -29.01
N ARG A 356 31.09 13.12 -28.08
CA ARG A 356 30.53 13.45 -26.76
C ARG A 356 31.20 12.65 -25.64
N GLY A 357 31.13 13.17 -24.42
CA GLY A 357 31.58 12.48 -23.21
C GLY A 357 32.64 13.24 -22.40
N GLU A 358 32.60 13.01 -21.11
CA GLU A 358 33.52 13.54 -20.10
C GLU A 358 34.02 12.38 -19.22
N LEU A 359 35.24 12.49 -18.75
CA LEU A 359 35.89 11.57 -17.83
C LEU A 359 36.40 12.38 -16.63
N ILE A 360 36.11 11.91 -15.42
CA ILE A 360 36.45 12.57 -14.16
C ILE A 360 37.59 11.78 -13.52
N ILE A 361 38.69 12.46 -13.20
CA ILE A 361 39.87 11.86 -12.57
C ILE A 361 40.05 12.44 -11.18
N GLU A 362 40.05 11.57 -10.18
CA GLU A 362 40.44 11.90 -8.81
C GLU A 362 41.74 11.15 -8.50
N THR A 363 42.74 11.84 -7.95
CA THR A 363 44.05 11.24 -7.70
C THR A 363 44.35 11.14 -6.21
N ASP A 364 44.94 10.03 -5.81
CA ASP A 364 45.52 9.83 -4.48
C ASP A 364 47.01 9.51 -4.63
N GLY A 365 47.84 10.54 -4.50
CA GLY A 365 49.29 10.48 -4.66
C GLY A 365 49.79 10.36 -6.10
N ALA A 366 48.90 10.15 -7.09
CA ALA A 366 49.27 9.95 -8.49
C ALA A 366 49.57 11.30 -9.17
N LYS A 367 50.76 11.42 -9.77
CA LYS A 367 51.22 12.57 -10.56
C LYS A 367 50.88 12.46 -12.04
N SER A 368 50.90 11.24 -12.58
CA SER A 368 50.58 10.96 -13.99
C SER A 368 50.04 9.55 -14.16
N ALA A 369 49.25 9.33 -15.21
CA ALA A 369 48.81 8.02 -15.66
C ALA A 369 48.52 8.03 -17.16
N ASP A 370 48.68 6.88 -17.80
CA ASP A 370 48.34 6.68 -19.19
C ASP A 370 46.89 6.19 -19.31
N ILE A 371 45.99 7.06 -19.75
CA ILE A 371 44.58 6.74 -19.95
C ILE A 371 44.28 6.66 -21.44
N PHE A 372 43.62 5.59 -21.88
CA PHE A 372 43.25 5.34 -23.26
C PHE A 372 41.75 5.21 -23.40
N ILE A 373 41.19 5.86 -24.43
CA ILE A 373 39.80 5.67 -24.87
C ILE A 373 39.85 5.09 -26.27
N ASN A 374 39.24 3.91 -26.47
CA ASN A 374 39.26 3.21 -27.76
C ASN A 374 40.68 3.03 -28.33
N GLY A 375 41.63 2.68 -27.45
CA GLY A 375 43.04 2.52 -27.79
C GLY A 375 43.82 3.83 -28.02
N GLN A 376 43.17 4.99 -28.00
CA GLN A 376 43.81 6.29 -28.20
C GLN A 376 44.17 6.94 -26.85
N LYS A 377 45.45 7.23 -26.64
CA LYS A 377 45.96 7.86 -25.41
C LYS A 377 45.41 9.29 -25.24
N LEU A 378 45.02 9.64 -24.03
CA LEU A 378 44.68 11.02 -23.64
C LEU A 378 45.97 11.83 -23.45
N GLY A 379 46.02 13.03 -24.02
CA GLY A 379 47.08 14.00 -23.72
C GLY A 379 46.69 14.75 -22.45
N LEU A 380 47.22 14.31 -21.31
CA LEU A 380 46.95 14.89 -19.99
C LEU A 380 48.22 15.57 -19.49
N ASP A 381 48.07 16.79 -18.95
CA ASP A 381 49.12 17.45 -18.18
C ASP A 381 49.29 16.74 -16.81
N GLU A 382 50.32 17.07 -16.04
CA GLU A 382 50.49 16.53 -14.68
C GLU A 382 49.23 16.76 -13.83
N PHE A 383 48.83 15.73 -13.09
CA PHE A 383 47.60 15.76 -12.31
C PHE A 383 47.72 16.74 -11.14
N LYS A 384 46.76 17.68 -11.06
CA LYS A 384 46.56 18.52 -9.87
C LYS A 384 46.05 17.63 -8.73
N GLN A 385 46.79 17.57 -7.63
CA GLN A 385 46.47 16.73 -6.47
C GLN A 385 45.18 17.19 -5.79
N LEU A 386 44.40 16.24 -5.25
CA LEU A 386 43.22 16.47 -4.40
C LEU A 386 42.09 17.30 -5.06
N GLN A 387 42.03 17.34 -6.39
CA GLN A 387 40.93 17.95 -7.15
C GLN A 387 40.43 17.01 -8.24
N ALA A 388 39.10 16.93 -8.40
CA ALA A 388 38.49 16.22 -9.51
C ALA A 388 38.77 16.96 -10.83
N ASN A 389 39.55 16.34 -11.71
CA ASN A 389 39.87 16.89 -13.02
C ASN A 389 38.89 16.34 -14.06
N LYS A 390 38.07 17.23 -14.62
CA LYS A 390 37.17 16.93 -15.72
C LYS A 390 37.91 16.99 -17.05
N VAL A 391 37.92 15.87 -17.78
CA VAL A 391 38.62 15.70 -19.05
C VAL A 391 37.63 15.33 -20.13
N SER A 392 37.58 16.12 -21.20
CA SER A 392 36.73 15.78 -22.33
C SER A 392 37.32 14.62 -23.15
N ILE A 393 36.47 13.63 -23.47
CA ILE A 393 36.84 12.46 -24.27
C ILE A 393 36.21 12.47 -25.68
N HIS A 394 35.53 13.55 -26.05
CA HIS A 394 34.75 13.69 -27.29
C HIS A 394 35.49 13.31 -28.58
N LYS A 395 36.79 13.59 -28.68
CA LYS A 395 37.59 13.28 -29.89
C LYS A 395 37.79 11.79 -30.13
N ARG A 396 37.52 10.95 -29.13
CA ARG A 396 37.89 9.53 -29.11
C ARG A 396 36.68 8.60 -28.96
N THR A 397 35.51 9.14 -28.63
CA THR A 397 34.29 8.36 -28.46
C THR A 397 33.62 8.05 -29.79
N VAL A 398 32.96 6.89 -29.83
CA VAL A 398 32.08 6.44 -30.92
C VAL A 398 30.68 6.19 -30.36
N ASP A 399 29.68 6.07 -31.24
CA ASP A 399 28.31 5.74 -30.83
C ASP A 399 28.25 4.32 -30.24
N GLY A 400 27.63 4.19 -29.06
CA GLY A 400 27.45 2.93 -28.36
C GLY A 400 28.58 2.63 -27.38
N LEU A 401 29.07 1.38 -27.40
CA LEU A 401 30.09 0.91 -26.45
C LEU A 401 31.49 1.42 -26.80
N ASN A 402 32.17 1.93 -25.77
CA ASN A 402 33.52 2.46 -25.81
C ASN A 402 34.38 1.73 -24.76
N SER A 403 35.69 1.70 -24.98
CA SER A 403 36.64 1.06 -24.06
C SER A 403 37.49 2.09 -23.32
N LEU A 404 37.65 1.90 -22.02
CA LEU A 404 38.61 2.60 -21.16
C LEU A 404 39.78 1.67 -20.86
N ARG A 405 41.01 2.20 -20.86
CA ARG A 405 42.17 1.52 -20.27
C ARG A 405 43.04 2.49 -19.47
N VAL A 406 43.48 2.09 -18.29
CA VAL A 406 44.41 2.86 -17.44
C VAL A 406 45.73 2.09 -17.23
N ALA A 407 46.87 2.75 -17.39
CA ALA A 407 48.20 2.17 -17.22
C ALA A 407 49.22 3.19 -16.67
N ASN A 408 50.42 2.72 -16.33
CA ASN A 408 51.58 3.57 -16.00
C ASN A 408 51.31 4.66 -14.96
N ILE A 409 50.60 4.32 -13.88
CA ILE A 409 50.33 5.25 -12.77
C ILE A 409 51.64 5.52 -12.02
N GLN A 410 52.00 6.79 -11.85
CA GLN A 410 53.25 7.22 -11.20
C GLN A 410 52.95 8.19 -10.05
N PRO A 411 53.71 8.15 -8.93
CA PRO A 411 54.74 7.15 -8.61
C PRO A 411 54.14 5.77 -8.30
N GLN A 412 54.98 4.73 -8.31
CA GLN A 412 54.55 3.37 -7.98
C GLN A 412 53.87 3.33 -6.59
N GLY A 413 52.69 2.70 -6.52
CA GLY A 413 51.88 2.64 -5.31
C GLY A 413 50.80 3.72 -5.21
N ALA A 414 50.82 4.73 -6.09
CA ALA A 414 49.73 5.70 -6.19
C ALA A 414 48.48 5.12 -6.85
N THR A 415 47.32 5.74 -6.61
CA THR A 415 46.05 5.33 -7.23
C THR A 415 45.34 6.50 -7.92
N ILE A 416 44.51 6.17 -8.90
CA ILE A 416 43.56 7.10 -9.50
C ILE A 416 42.17 6.50 -9.51
N LYS A 417 41.15 7.31 -9.21
CA LYS A 417 39.76 6.96 -9.44
C LYS A 417 39.30 7.62 -10.73
N VAL A 418 38.82 6.81 -11.66
CA VAL A 418 38.23 7.27 -12.92
C VAL A 418 36.73 7.05 -12.86
N SER A 419 35.98 8.12 -13.12
CA SER A 419 34.53 8.08 -13.23
C SER A 419 34.05 8.61 -14.58
N ILE A 420 33.04 7.97 -15.17
CA ILE A 420 32.47 8.36 -16.46
C ILE A 420 30.95 8.49 -16.29
N PRO A 421 30.35 9.67 -16.47
CA PRO A 421 28.90 9.85 -16.43
C PRO A 421 28.16 9.09 -17.53
N TYR A 422 26.90 8.76 -17.27
CA TYR A 422 25.97 8.28 -18.29
C TYR A 422 25.74 9.35 -19.36
N PRO A 423 25.53 8.97 -20.63
CA PRO A 423 25.15 9.92 -21.66
C PRO A 423 23.84 10.66 -21.33
N THR A 424 23.79 11.96 -21.56
CA THR A 424 22.54 12.74 -21.51
C THR A 424 21.99 12.97 -22.93
N LEU A 425 20.82 13.57 -23.08
CA LEU A 425 20.37 14.08 -24.38
C LEU A 425 21.20 15.30 -24.78
N ALA A 426 21.35 15.54 -26.09
CA ALA A 426 22.02 16.73 -26.60
C ALA A 426 21.03 17.90 -26.71
N ASP A 427 21.43 19.08 -26.24
CA ASP A 427 20.57 20.28 -26.16
C ASP A 427 20.56 21.13 -27.45
N ASP A 428 21.46 20.87 -28.41
CA ASP A 428 21.84 21.80 -29.48
C ASP A 428 21.52 21.33 -30.91
N VAL A 429 20.65 20.32 -31.07
CA VAL A 429 20.39 19.71 -32.38
C VAL A 429 19.07 20.21 -32.96
N LYS A 430 19.13 20.84 -34.14
CA LYS A 430 17.92 21.13 -34.93
C LYS A 430 17.26 19.81 -35.36
N PRO A 431 15.96 19.61 -35.12
CA PRO A 431 15.24 18.43 -35.60
C PRO A 431 15.44 18.22 -37.10
N TYR A 432 15.53 16.95 -37.53
CA TYR A 432 15.67 16.61 -38.95
C TYR A 432 14.30 16.70 -39.65
N GLU A 433 13.73 17.90 -39.75
CA GLU A 433 12.38 18.10 -40.31
C GLU A 433 12.14 17.44 -41.69
N PRO A 434 13.09 17.47 -42.66
CA PRO A 434 12.88 16.81 -43.94
C PRO A 434 12.69 15.29 -43.85
N LEU A 435 13.26 14.66 -42.82
CA LEU A 435 13.22 13.21 -42.64
C LEU A 435 11.80 12.69 -42.38
N PHE A 436 11.00 13.47 -41.65
CA PHE A 436 9.71 13.02 -41.11
C PHE A 436 8.50 13.60 -41.86
N GLN A 437 8.69 14.23 -43.02
CA GLN A 437 7.59 14.86 -43.78
C GLN A 437 6.44 13.90 -44.14
N LYS A 438 6.73 12.62 -44.39
CA LYS A 438 5.67 11.62 -44.64
C LYS A 438 4.82 11.40 -43.37
N VAL A 439 5.48 11.30 -42.20
CA VAL A 439 4.83 11.15 -40.88
C VAL A 439 4.01 12.40 -40.56
N ASP A 440 4.58 13.58 -40.76
CA ASP A 440 3.90 14.86 -40.53
C ASP A 440 2.63 15.00 -41.37
N ARG A 441 2.70 14.63 -42.66
CA ARG A 441 1.53 14.64 -43.54
C ARG A 441 0.45 13.68 -43.05
N LEU A 442 0.80 12.45 -42.69
CA LEU A 442 -0.15 11.47 -42.18
C LEU A 442 -0.92 12.01 -40.97
N ILE A 443 -0.20 12.51 -39.96
CA ILE A 443 -0.82 13.01 -38.72
C ILE A 443 -1.68 14.24 -39.00
N ASN A 444 -1.18 15.21 -39.77
CA ASN A 444 -1.94 16.41 -40.14
C ASN A 444 -3.20 16.08 -40.93
N ASP A 445 -3.14 15.12 -41.85
CA ASP A 445 -4.32 14.65 -42.60
C ASP A 445 -5.35 14.02 -41.66
N LYS A 446 -4.92 13.24 -40.66
CA LYS A 446 -5.85 12.68 -39.66
C LYS A 446 -6.47 13.77 -38.78
N VAL A 447 -5.68 14.76 -38.35
CA VAL A 447 -6.17 15.93 -37.59
C VAL A 447 -7.22 16.71 -38.39
N LYS A 448 -6.93 16.98 -39.67
CA LYS A 448 -7.87 17.65 -40.59
C LYS A 448 -9.20 16.88 -40.72
N ASN A 449 -9.13 15.56 -40.69
CA ASN A 449 -10.29 14.67 -40.82
C ASN A 449 -11.01 14.37 -39.51
N GLY A 450 -10.59 14.94 -38.37
CA GLY A 450 -11.34 14.85 -37.12
C GLY A 450 -10.53 14.45 -35.91
N PHE A 451 -9.32 13.88 -36.09
CA PHE A 451 -8.43 13.56 -34.97
C PHE A 451 -8.11 14.83 -34.15
N PRO A 452 -8.04 14.76 -32.80
CA PRO A 452 -7.91 15.96 -31.98
C PRO A 452 -6.51 16.57 -32.06
N GLY A 453 -5.50 15.87 -31.57
CA GLY A 453 -4.13 16.32 -31.55
C GLY A 453 -3.14 15.24 -31.10
N ALA A 454 -1.86 15.53 -31.29
CA ALA A 454 -0.77 14.62 -30.93
C ALA A 454 0.52 15.39 -30.66
N THR A 455 1.42 14.78 -29.91
CA THR A 455 2.83 15.16 -29.81
C THR A 455 3.71 13.94 -30.13
N LEU A 456 4.83 14.20 -30.78
CA LEU A 456 5.77 13.16 -31.22
C LEU A 456 7.20 13.59 -30.89
N ALA A 457 7.89 12.74 -30.13
CA ALA A 457 9.34 12.77 -29.99
C ALA A 457 9.99 11.51 -30.57
N VAL A 458 11.13 11.68 -31.23
CA VAL A 458 12.01 10.59 -31.66
C VAL A 458 13.40 10.86 -31.12
N VAL A 459 13.88 10.00 -30.24
CA VAL A 459 15.24 9.99 -29.72
C VAL A 459 16.06 9.00 -30.54
N HIS A 460 17.21 9.41 -31.06
CA HIS A 460 18.13 8.52 -31.76
C HIS A 460 19.57 8.93 -31.48
N LYS A 461 20.41 7.98 -31.05
CA LYS A 461 21.85 8.23 -30.77
C LYS A 461 22.07 9.40 -29.80
N GLY A 462 21.30 9.42 -28.71
CA GLY A 462 21.40 10.43 -27.66
C GLY A 462 20.91 11.82 -28.04
N LYS A 463 20.07 11.95 -29.07
CA LYS A 463 19.55 13.22 -29.60
C LYS A 463 18.05 13.14 -29.81
N ILE A 464 17.33 14.20 -29.50
CA ILE A 464 15.94 14.36 -29.94
C ILE A 464 15.97 14.85 -31.38
N ILE A 465 15.66 13.96 -32.32
CA ILE A 465 15.71 14.23 -33.76
C ILE A 465 14.35 14.60 -34.37
N LYS A 466 13.27 14.36 -33.61
CA LYS A 466 11.93 14.88 -33.86
C LYS A 466 11.35 15.37 -32.54
N ARG A 467 10.75 16.57 -32.56
CA ARG A 467 9.98 17.15 -31.45
C ARG A 467 8.89 18.00 -32.07
N SER A 468 7.66 17.50 -32.12
CA SER A 468 6.57 18.21 -32.82
C SER A 468 5.22 17.98 -32.20
N SER A 469 4.32 18.95 -32.41
CA SER A 469 2.92 18.90 -32.02
C SER A 469 2.02 19.05 -33.24
N TYR A 470 0.82 18.50 -33.14
CA TYR A 470 -0.18 18.49 -34.20
C TYR A 470 -1.57 18.74 -33.59
N GLY A 471 -2.42 19.47 -34.31
CA GLY A 471 -3.81 19.67 -33.92
C GLY A 471 -3.99 20.52 -32.66
N TYR A 472 -4.84 20.04 -31.75
CA TYR A 472 -5.36 20.82 -30.63
C TYR A 472 -5.21 20.06 -29.31
N ALA A 473 -4.73 20.74 -28.28
CA ALA A 473 -4.75 20.27 -26.89
C ALA A 473 -6.19 20.20 -26.36
N LYS A 474 -7.06 21.13 -26.78
CA LYS A 474 -8.48 21.14 -26.44
C LYS A 474 -9.32 21.58 -27.63
N LYS A 475 -10.19 20.68 -28.10
CA LYS A 475 -11.00 20.86 -29.32
C LYS A 475 -12.51 20.94 -29.06
N TYR A 476 -12.99 20.30 -28.00
CA TYR A 476 -14.41 20.20 -27.66
C TYR A 476 -14.72 20.76 -26.27
N ILE A 477 -15.94 21.26 -26.10
CA ILE A 477 -16.55 21.54 -24.79
C ILE A 477 -17.40 20.37 -24.29
N ALA A 478 -17.86 20.43 -23.03
CA ALA A 478 -18.48 19.30 -22.32
C ALA A 478 -19.78 18.76 -22.93
N ASN A 479 -20.45 19.52 -23.80
CA ASN A 479 -21.64 19.07 -24.53
C ASN A 479 -21.30 18.41 -25.89
N GLY A 480 -20.01 18.28 -26.24
CA GLY A 480 -19.54 17.69 -27.50
C GLY A 480 -19.39 18.66 -28.66
N ASP A 481 -19.72 19.94 -28.46
CA ASP A 481 -19.57 20.96 -29.50
C ASP A 481 -18.11 21.37 -29.69
N LEU A 482 -17.78 21.78 -30.92
CA LEU A 482 -16.46 22.28 -31.28
C LEU A 482 -16.22 23.68 -30.70
N LEU A 483 -15.05 23.86 -30.11
CA LEU A 483 -14.51 25.20 -29.86
C LEU A 483 -14.18 25.90 -31.18
N THR A 484 -14.28 27.23 -31.17
CA THR A 484 -13.95 28.07 -32.33
C THR A 484 -12.47 27.97 -32.66
N GLN A 485 -12.14 27.77 -33.94
CA GLN A 485 -10.76 27.57 -34.40
C GLN A 485 -10.12 28.86 -34.95
N THR A 486 -10.78 30.00 -34.81
CA THR A 486 -10.31 31.32 -35.25
C THR A 486 -9.93 32.18 -34.05
N SER A 487 -8.82 32.92 -34.14
CA SER A 487 -8.29 33.78 -33.08
C SER A 487 -8.95 35.16 -33.00
N GLN A 488 -10.14 35.33 -33.60
CA GLN A 488 -10.83 36.61 -33.76
C GLN A 488 -12.04 36.78 -32.82
N ILE A 489 -12.16 35.97 -31.78
CA ILE A 489 -13.25 36.02 -30.79
C ILE A 489 -12.84 36.79 -29.52
N GLU A 490 -13.75 37.60 -28.99
CA GLU A 490 -13.52 38.38 -27.77
C GLU A 490 -13.49 37.49 -26.50
N ASP A 491 -14.23 36.37 -26.51
CA ASP A 491 -14.21 35.39 -25.42
C ASP A 491 -13.22 34.26 -25.69
N LYS A 492 -12.04 34.36 -25.08
CA LYS A 492 -10.99 33.35 -25.16
C LYS A 492 -11.39 31.96 -24.65
N GLN A 493 -12.47 31.85 -23.84
CA GLN A 493 -12.94 30.55 -23.35
C GLN A 493 -13.59 29.69 -24.45
N LEU A 494 -13.94 30.30 -25.58
CA LEU A 494 -14.54 29.63 -26.74
C LEU A 494 -13.53 29.30 -27.85
N GLU A 495 -12.23 29.57 -27.63
CA GLU A 495 -11.15 29.28 -28.59
C GLU A 495 -10.55 27.89 -28.36
N ALA A 496 -10.33 27.14 -29.45
CA ALA A 496 -9.65 25.85 -29.40
C ALA A 496 -8.16 26.02 -29.08
N GLN A 497 -7.67 25.29 -28.07
CA GLN A 497 -6.28 25.40 -27.63
C GLN A 497 -5.36 24.59 -28.56
N ARG A 498 -4.33 25.23 -29.12
CA ARG A 498 -3.33 24.57 -29.97
C ARG A 498 -2.41 23.67 -29.16
N MET A 499 -2.11 22.50 -29.71
CA MET A 499 -1.17 21.57 -29.11
C MET A 499 0.26 22.13 -29.19
N THR A 500 1.00 22.05 -28.09
CA THR A 500 2.44 22.33 -28.04
C THR A 500 3.19 21.12 -27.48
N PRO A 501 4.50 20.99 -27.75
CA PRO A 501 5.33 19.93 -27.16
C PRO A 501 5.37 19.91 -25.62
N GLU A 502 5.10 21.05 -24.98
CA GLU A 502 5.16 21.21 -23.53
C GLU A 502 3.91 20.67 -22.81
N HIS A 503 2.79 20.51 -23.53
CA HIS A 503 1.56 20.00 -22.94
C HIS A 503 1.77 18.60 -22.36
N MET A 504 1.31 18.42 -21.12
CA MET A 504 1.29 17.13 -20.46
C MET A 504 0.05 16.32 -20.84
N PHE A 505 0.19 15.00 -20.83
CA PHE A 505 -0.87 14.04 -21.13
C PHE A 505 -1.06 13.09 -19.95
N ASP A 506 -2.29 12.66 -19.72
CA ASP A 506 -2.55 11.45 -18.94
C ASP A 506 -1.91 10.27 -19.70
N LEU A 507 -1.03 9.53 -19.02
CA LEU A 507 -0.31 8.43 -19.63
C LEU A 507 -1.08 7.11 -19.63
N TYR A 508 -2.20 7.01 -18.91
CA TYR A 508 -2.96 5.76 -18.76
C TYR A 508 -2.02 4.61 -18.35
N SER A 509 -2.07 3.46 -19.03
CA SER A 509 -1.25 2.28 -18.71
C SER A 509 0.25 2.47 -18.90
N ASN A 510 0.71 3.52 -19.59
CA ASN A 510 2.15 3.86 -19.58
C ASN A 510 2.64 4.23 -18.15
N THR A 511 1.74 4.52 -17.21
CA THR A 511 2.04 4.61 -15.76
C THR A 511 2.70 3.33 -15.23
N GLN A 512 2.29 2.15 -15.73
CA GLN A 512 2.85 0.86 -15.32
C GLN A 512 4.35 0.84 -15.54
N VAL A 513 4.79 1.27 -16.72
CA VAL A 513 6.21 1.21 -17.11
C VAL A 513 7.03 2.38 -16.62
N PHE A 514 6.46 3.59 -16.50
CA PHE A 514 7.21 4.82 -16.15
C PHE A 514 7.06 5.27 -14.68
N ALA A 515 6.20 4.63 -13.90
CA ALA A 515 6.18 4.78 -12.43
C ALA A 515 6.49 3.46 -11.75
N THR A 516 5.55 2.50 -11.82
CA THR A 516 5.58 1.30 -10.98
C THR A 516 6.73 0.37 -11.33
N SER A 517 6.93 0.03 -12.60
CA SER A 517 8.03 -0.83 -13.04
C SER A 517 9.38 -0.20 -12.74
N LEU A 518 9.58 1.10 -13.00
CA LEU A 518 10.84 1.76 -12.64
C LEU A 518 11.11 1.74 -11.14
N ALA A 519 10.08 1.96 -10.31
CA ALA A 519 10.19 1.87 -8.87
C ALA A 519 10.58 0.46 -8.41
N ILE A 520 9.91 -0.57 -8.93
CA ILE A 520 10.27 -1.96 -8.61
C ILE A 520 11.68 -2.29 -9.14
N MET A 521 12.08 -1.82 -10.33
CA MET A 521 13.45 -2.03 -10.84
C MET A 521 14.50 -1.40 -9.93
N GLN A 522 14.26 -0.20 -9.40
CA GLN A 522 15.15 0.43 -8.43
C GLN A 522 15.25 -0.40 -7.13
N LEU A 523 14.10 -0.81 -6.58
CA LEU A 523 13.99 -1.64 -5.37
C LEU A 523 14.53 -3.07 -5.56
N VAL A 524 14.57 -3.59 -6.78
CA VAL A 524 15.24 -4.86 -7.09
C VAL A 524 16.75 -4.63 -7.20
N SER A 525 17.16 -3.52 -7.82
CA SER A 525 18.57 -3.19 -8.00
C SER A 525 19.29 -2.88 -6.69
N ASP A 526 18.59 -2.41 -5.66
CA ASP A 526 19.14 -2.17 -4.32
C ASP A 526 19.01 -3.38 -3.38
N GLY A 527 18.28 -4.43 -3.79
CA GLY A 527 18.08 -5.67 -3.04
C GLY A 527 16.91 -5.64 -2.05
N THR A 528 16.09 -4.58 -2.02
CA THR A 528 14.90 -4.46 -1.17
C THR A 528 13.79 -5.43 -1.60
N ILE A 529 13.60 -5.59 -2.92
CA ILE A 529 12.66 -6.54 -3.51
C ILE A 529 13.41 -7.67 -4.21
N ASP A 530 13.12 -8.89 -3.79
CA ASP A 530 13.36 -10.12 -4.53
C ASP A 530 12.10 -10.51 -5.32
N LEU A 531 12.24 -10.56 -6.65
CA LEU A 531 11.20 -10.90 -7.62
C LEU A 531 10.59 -12.30 -7.43
N TYR A 532 11.34 -13.23 -6.84
CA TYR A 532 10.93 -14.62 -6.67
C TYR A 532 10.26 -14.88 -5.31
N LYS A 533 10.28 -13.92 -4.39
CA LYS A 533 9.53 -14.03 -3.14
C LYS A 533 8.03 -13.81 -3.36
N PRO A 534 7.16 -14.49 -2.59
CA PRO A 534 5.74 -14.21 -2.57
C PRO A 534 5.45 -12.75 -2.21
N LEU A 535 4.37 -12.16 -2.74
CA LEU A 535 3.92 -10.83 -2.32
C LEU A 535 3.65 -10.78 -0.81
N GLN A 536 3.12 -11.88 -0.25
CA GLN A 536 2.88 -12.07 1.18
C GLN A 536 4.13 -11.82 2.04
N TYR A 537 5.33 -12.11 1.53
CA TYR A 537 6.57 -11.87 2.25
C TYR A 537 6.73 -10.39 2.63
N TYR A 538 6.28 -9.48 1.76
CA TYR A 538 6.34 -8.03 1.98
C TYR A 538 5.05 -7.48 2.59
N ILE A 539 3.92 -8.11 2.29
CA ILE A 539 2.58 -7.71 2.74
C ILE A 539 1.95 -8.91 3.47
N PRO A 540 2.20 -9.13 4.77
CA PRO A 540 1.78 -10.34 5.49
C PRO A 540 0.27 -10.60 5.47
N GLU A 541 -0.54 -9.54 5.38
CA GLU A 541 -2.00 -9.62 5.27
C GLU A 541 -2.49 -10.08 3.89
N TYR A 542 -1.63 -10.16 2.87
CA TYR A 542 -1.94 -10.71 1.56
C TYR A 542 -2.00 -12.24 1.60
N ARG A 543 -3.09 -12.77 2.17
CA ARG A 543 -3.29 -14.20 2.45
C ARG A 543 -4.71 -14.66 2.11
N GLY A 544 -4.90 -15.97 2.03
CA GLY A 544 -6.15 -16.64 1.67
C GLY A 544 -6.29 -16.89 0.17
N SER A 545 -7.05 -17.94 -0.17
CA SER A 545 -7.41 -18.30 -1.55
C SER A 545 -6.23 -18.54 -2.50
N GLY A 546 -5.03 -18.85 -2.00
CA GLY A 546 -3.83 -19.09 -2.82
C GLY A 546 -2.98 -17.84 -3.07
N ARG A 547 -3.24 -16.72 -2.41
CA ARG A 547 -2.41 -15.50 -2.48
C ARG A 547 -0.98 -15.71 -2.00
N GLU A 548 -0.79 -16.66 -1.07
CA GLU A 548 0.48 -17.00 -0.44
C GLU A 548 1.55 -17.49 -1.44
N VAL A 549 1.13 -17.96 -2.62
CA VAL A 549 2.05 -18.45 -3.66
C VAL A 549 2.30 -17.45 -4.79
N ILE A 550 1.58 -16.32 -4.82
CA ILE A 550 1.76 -15.29 -5.86
C ILE A 550 3.05 -14.54 -5.61
N ARG A 551 4.02 -14.63 -6.52
CA ARG A 551 5.30 -13.90 -6.42
C ARG A 551 5.21 -12.53 -7.08
N VAL A 552 6.11 -11.63 -6.70
CA VAL A 552 6.22 -10.29 -7.30
C VAL A 552 6.37 -10.38 -8.82
N LYS A 553 7.21 -11.31 -9.30
CA LYS A 553 7.38 -11.53 -10.76
C LYS A 553 6.11 -12.00 -11.45
N ASP A 554 5.21 -12.71 -10.76
CA ASP A 554 3.99 -13.25 -11.37
C ASP A 554 2.99 -12.11 -11.61
N LEU A 555 2.99 -11.07 -10.78
CA LEU A 555 2.24 -9.82 -11.02
C LEU A 555 2.82 -9.06 -12.21
N LEU A 556 4.14 -8.83 -12.22
CA LEU A 556 4.83 -8.12 -13.30
C LEU A 556 4.69 -8.82 -14.65
N ALA A 557 4.68 -10.15 -14.66
CA ALA A 557 4.52 -10.97 -15.86
C ALA A 557 3.04 -11.16 -16.25
N GLN A 558 2.08 -10.49 -15.60
CA GLN A 558 0.66 -10.63 -15.90
C GLN A 558 0.14 -12.07 -15.77
N ALA A 559 0.63 -12.82 -14.77
CA ALA A 559 0.42 -14.26 -14.58
C ALA A 559 -0.19 -14.62 -13.21
N SER A 560 -0.86 -13.67 -12.56
CA SER A 560 -1.40 -13.84 -11.20
C SER A 560 -2.77 -14.54 -11.15
N GLY A 561 -3.53 -14.50 -12.25
CA GLY A 561 -4.91 -14.99 -12.32
C GLY A 561 -5.99 -13.97 -11.93
N TYR A 562 -5.63 -12.73 -11.61
CA TYR A 562 -6.61 -11.66 -11.38
C TYR A 562 -7.32 -11.23 -12.67
N ALA A 563 -8.54 -10.69 -12.50
CA ALA A 563 -9.33 -10.11 -13.57
C ALA A 563 -8.60 -8.97 -14.29
N ASP A 564 -8.95 -8.77 -15.57
CA ASP A 564 -8.40 -7.71 -16.41
C ASP A 564 -8.74 -6.31 -15.89
N THR A 565 -10.03 -6.05 -15.65
CA THR A 565 -10.58 -4.80 -15.15
C THR A 565 -11.29 -4.99 -13.81
N LEU A 566 -11.20 -3.97 -12.96
CA LEU A 566 -11.72 -3.98 -11.61
C LEU A 566 -12.69 -2.80 -11.36
N GLU A 567 -13.98 -3.00 -11.54
CA GLU A 567 -14.96 -1.89 -11.50
C GLU A 567 -15.50 -1.60 -10.10
N LEU A 568 -14.67 -1.66 -9.06
CA LEU A 568 -15.13 -1.45 -7.67
C LEU A 568 -15.74 -0.07 -7.44
N TYR A 569 -15.44 0.92 -8.26
CA TYR A 569 -16.07 2.24 -8.18
C TYR A 569 -17.56 2.26 -8.57
N ARG A 570 -18.13 1.11 -8.97
CA ARG A 570 -19.53 0.93 -9.34
C ARG A 570 -20.30 0.03 -8.36
N PRO A 571 -21.53 0.40 -7.93
CA PRO A 571 -22.36 -0.48 -7.10
C PRO A 571 -22.78 -1.78 -7.79
N ASP A 572 -22.93 -1.76 -9.12
CA ASP A 572 -23.34 -2.89 -9.96
C ASP A 572 -22.16 -3.74 -10.48
N ASN A 573 -20.99 -3.64 -9.84
CA ASN A 573 -19.81 -4.42 -10.20
C ASN A 573 -20.05 -5.94 -10.12
N LYS A 574 -19.30 -6.72 -10.91
CA LYS A 574 -19.47 -8.19 -11.01
C LYS A 574 -19.28 -8.97 -9.70
N TYR A 575 -18.67 -8.38 -8.67
CA TYR A 575 -18.41 -9.01 -7.38
C TYR A 575 -19.47 -8.68 -6.31
N GLY A 576 -20.37 -7.73 -6.59
CA GLY A 576 -21.46 -7.33 -5.72
C GLY A 576 -21.15 -6.13 -4.81
N GLU A 577 -22.19 -5.68 -4.08
CA GLU A 577 -22.18 -4.43 -3.31
C GLU A 577 -21.09 -4.36 -2.23
N TYR A 578 -20.71 -5.50 -1.64
CA TYR A 578 -19.62 -5.55 -0.65
C TYR A 578 -18.31 -4.93 -1.19
N PHE A 579 -18.02 -5.19 -2.46
CA PHE A 579 -16.80 -4.76 -3.13
C PHE A 579 -16.87 -3.31 -3.66
N TYR A 580 -18.05 -2.69 -3.68
CA TYR A 580 -18.19 -1.29 -4.10
C TYR A 580 -17.36 -0.34 -3.22
N SER A 581 -16.46 0.43 -3.82
CA SER A 581 -15.53 1.33 -3.14
C SER A 581 -15.11 2.48 -4.06
N GLN A 582 -15.31 3.71 -3.60
CA GLN A 582 -14.64 4.92 -4.11
C GLN A 582 -13.71 5.50 -3.03
N ASN A 583 -12.99 4.63 -2.34
CA ASN A 583 -12.13 4.98 -1.21
C ASN A 583 -10.85 4.14 -1.24
N LYS A 584 -9.67 4.80 -1.32
CA LYS A 584 -8.35 4.14 -1.41
C LYS A 584 -8.13 3.10 -0.32
N ILE A 585 -8.50 3.39 0.93
CA ILE A 585 -8.28 2.48 2.06
C ILE A 585 -9.12 1.20 1.90
N LYS A 586 -10.43 1.35 1.64
CA LYS A 586 -11.31 0.20 1.42
C LYS A 586 -10.86 -0.62 0.20
N THR A 587 -10.54 0.04 -0.91
CA THR A 587 -10.06 -0.60 -2.14
C THR A 587 -8.77 -1.38 -1.89
N SER A 588 -7.78 -0.76 -1.24
CA SER A 588 -6.50 -1.41 -0.93
C SER A 588 -6.70 -2.64 -0.05
N ARG A 589 -7.58 -2.56 0.97
CA ARG A 589 -7.93 -3.73 1.78
C ARG A 589 -8.55 -4.85 0.95
N LEU A 590 -9.49 -4.52 0.06
CA LEU A 590 -10.14 -5.52 -0.80
C LEU A 590 -9.14 -6.20 -1.75
N LEU A 591 -8.25 -5.42 -2.37
CA LEU A 591 -7.15 -5.93 -3.20
C LEU A 591 -6.28 -6.92 -2.42
N LEU A 592 -5.97 -6.60 -1.16
CA LEU A 592 -5.06 -7.41 -0.35
C LEU A 592 -5.70 -8.68 0.22
N THR A 593 -6.99 -8.63 0.60
CA THR A 593 -7.57 -9.69 1.44
C THR A 593 -8.78 -10.40 0.86
N ALA A 594 -9.45 -9.84 -0.16
CA ALA A 594 -10.80 -10.28 -0.53
C ALA A 594 -11.03 -10.51 -2.03
N LEU A 595 -10.26 -9.86 -2.91
CA LEU A 595 -10.55 -9.86 -4.34
C LEU A 595 -10.40 -11.25 -4.99
N PRO A 596 -11.45 -11.85 -5.55
CA PRO A 596 -11.36 -13.19 -6.13
C PRO A 596 -10.48 -13.23 -7.39
N PHE A 597 -9.93 -14.42 -7.68
CA PHE A 597 -9.21 -14.71 -8.92
C PHE A 597 -10.20 -15.14 -10.01
N ASP A 598 -9.96 -14.75 -11.26
CA ASP A 598 -10.72 -15.20 -12.42
C ASP A 598 -10.15 -16.51 -12.99
N SER A 599 -8.88 -16.81 -12.71
CA SER A 599 -8.19 -18.05 -13.12
C SER A 599 -7.14 -18.49 -12.10
N PHE A 600 -6.58 -19.70 -12.27
CA PHE A 600 -5.54 -20.19 -11.38
C PHE A 600 -4.23 -19.40 -11.57
N ALA A 601 -3.55 -19.12 -10.45
CA ALA A 601 -2.23 -18.48 -10.48
C ALA A 601 -1.24 -19.25 -11.36
N GLY A 602 -0.57 -18.55 -12.29
CA GLY A 602 0.39 -19.13 -13.21
C GLY A 602 -0.19 -19.99 -14.34
N SER A 603 -1.52 -20.18 -14.42
CA SER A 603 -2.13 -20.99 -15.48
C SER A 603 -2.29 -20.24 -16.80
N THR A 604 -2.52 -18.92 -16.75
CA THR A 604 -2.78 -18.09 -17.93
C THR A 604 -2.17 -16.70 -17.75
N GLN A 605 -1.44 -16.24 -18.76
CA GLN A 605 -1.00 -14.84 -18.82
C GLN A 605 -2.06 -13.98 -19.47
N GLN A 606 -2.64 -13.09 -18.67
CA GLN A 606 -3.69 -12.18 -19.09
C GLN A 606 -3.40 -10.82 -18.49
N TYR A 607 -3.50 -9.78 -19.31
CA TYR A 607 -3.37 -8.40 -18.86
C TYR A 607 -4.36 -8.13 -17.71
N SER A 608 -3.85 -7.62 -16.58
CA SER A 608 -4.63 -7.29 -15.41
C SER A 608 -4.11 -6.00 -14.77
N GLU A 609 -5.00 -5.00 -14.68
CA GLU A 609 -4.71 -3.74 -14.00
C GLU A 609 -4.47 -3.96 -12.49
N THR A 610 -5.18 -4.94 -11.91
CA THR A 610 -5.06 -5.35 -10.51
C THR A 610 -3.62 -5.69 -10.14
N ASN A 611 -2.86 -6.30 -11.04
CA ASN A 611 -1.46 -6.64 -10.80
C ASN A 611 -0.63 -5.40 -10.50
N PHE A 612 -0.82 -4.35 -11.28
CA PHE A 612 -0.08 -3.11 -11.11
C PHE A 612 -0.60 -2.26 -9.96
N MET A 613 -1.90 -2.33 -9.64
CA MET A 613 -2.43 -1.77 -8.38
C MET A 613 -1.73 -2.40 -7.16
N LEU A 614 -1.61 -3.73 -7.13
CA LEU A 614 -0.91 -4.46 -6.06
C LEU A 614 0.60 -4.13 -6.02
N LEU A 615 1.25 -3.99 -7.18
CA LEU A 615 2.65 -3.58 -7.25
C LEU A 615 2.85 -2.14 -6.75
N GLY A 616 1.90 -1.24 -6.98
CA GLY A 616 1.89 0.09 -6.38
C GLY A 616 1.85 0.02 -4.85
N LEU A 617 0.94 -0.79 -4.29
CA LEU A 617 0.87 -1.02 -2.84
C LEU A 617 2.13 -1.70 -2.28
N LEU A 618 2.80 -2.54 -3.07
CA LEU A 618 4.08 -3.13 -2.72
C LEU A 618 5.17 -2.07 -2.57
N VAL A 619 5.29 -1.14 -3.53
CA VAL A 619 6.21 0.00 -3.43
C VAL A 619 5.92 0.80 -2.15
N GLU A 620 4.65 1.12 -1.89
CA GLU A 620 4.25 1.84 -0.68
C GLU A 620 4.66 1.08 0.59
N ARG A 621 4.47 -0.23 0.62
CA ARG A 621 4.79 -1.07 1.78
C ARG A 621 6.28 -1.12 2.06
N VAL A 622 7.11 -1.39 1.06
CA VAL A 622 8.54 -1.65 1.28
C VAL A 622 9.35 -0.36 1.47
N SER A 623 8.89 0.74 0.87
CA SER A 623 9.56 2.03 0.98
C SER A 623 9.06 2.88 2.15
N GLY A 624 7.82 2.64 2.61
CA GLY A 624 7.12 3.52 3.55
C GLY A 624 6.66 4.85 2.95
N MET A 625 6.82 5.04 1.63
CA MET A 625 6.43 6.25 0.90
C MET A 625 5.22 5.99 -0.01
N PRO A 626 4.24 6.89 -0.11
CA PRO A 626 3.23 6.86 -1.17
C PRO A 626 3.88 6.72 -2.56
N LEU A 627 3.22 6.02 -3.50
CA LEU A 627 3.81 5.74 -4.82
C LEU A 627 4.20 7.03 -5.57
N ASP A 628 3.36 8.07 -5.49
CA ASP A 628 3.62 9.38 -6.10
C ASP A 628 4.84 10.07 -5.51
N GLU A 629 4.98 10.08 -4.17
CA GLU A 629 6.16 10.61 -3.49
C GLU A 629 7.41 9.80 -3.82
N TYR A 630 7.32 8.47 -3.82
CA TYR A 630 8.44 7.60 -4.18
C TYR A 630 8.92 7.90 -5.61
N SER A 631 8.01 7.92 -6.58
CA SER A 631 8.36 8.21 -7.97
C SER A 631 8.92 9.62 -8.13
N GLN A 632 8.34 10.63 -7.47
CA GLN A 632 8.85 12.00 -7.53
C GLN A 632 10.27 12.12 -6.95
N ASP A 633 10.51 11.57 -5.76
CA ASP A 633 11.75 11.78 -5.02
C ASP A 633 12.88 10.86 -5.48
N LYS A 634 12.57 9.62 -5.84
CA LYS A 634 13.57 8.59 -6.16
C LYS A 634 13.85 8.43 -7.64
N ILE A 635 12.97 8.94 -8.51
CA ILE A 635 13.06 8.76 -9.97
C ILE A 635 13.07 10.12 -10.69
N TYR A 636 12.02 10.93 -10.53
CA TYR A 636 11.82 12.10 -11.40
C TYR A 636 12.70 13.30 -11.03
N SER A 637 12.74 13.67 -9.74
CA SER A 637 13.56 14.80 -9.28
C SER A 637 15.06 14.59 -9.50
N PRO A 638 15.65 13.40 -9.22
CA PRO A 638 17.05 13.13 -9.53
C PRO A 638 17.37 13.29 -11.02
N LEU A 639 16.46 12.85 -11.91
CA LEU A 639 16.62 13.02 -13.36
C LEU A 639 16.34 14.45 -13.85
N GLY A 640 15.92 15.36 -12.97
CA GLY A 640 15.60 16.74 -13.30
C GLY A 640 14.31 16.91 -14.10
N LEU A 641 13.39 15.93 -14.04
CA LEU A 641 12.10 16.00 -14.72
C LEU A 641 11.21 17.04 -14.06
N LYS A 642 10.49 17.82 -14.87
CA LYS A 642 9.70 18.98 -14.41
C LYS A 642 8.22 18.86 -14.71
N HIS A 643 7.86 17.97 -15.62
CA HIS A 643 6.54 17.77 -16.19
C HIS A 643 6.19 16.28 -16.14
N THR A 644 6.54 15.59 -15.05
CA THR A 644 6.14 14.21 -14.77
C THR A 644 5.69 14.10 -13.33
N SER A 645 4.40 13.85 -13.09
CA SER A 645 3.86 13.70 -11.73
C SER A 645 2.47 13.05 -11.71
N PHE A 646 2.09 12.50 -10.56
CA PHE A 646 0.71 12.14 -10.26
C PHE A 646 -0.07 13.36 -9.76
N ASN A 647 -1.39 13.37 -9.94
CA ASN A 647 -2.28 14.43 -9.43
C ASN A 647 -1.76 15.86 -9.71
N PRO A 648 -1.35 16.19 -10.95
CA PRO A 648 -0.53 17.37 -11.19
C PRO A 648 -1.24 18.70 -10.91
N LEU A 649 -2.56 18.76 -10.98
CA LEU A 649 -3.32 19.96 -10.54
C LEU A 649 -3.13 20.25 -9.03
N LYS A 650 -2.92 19.22 -8.20
CA LYS A 650 -2.55 19.41 -6.78
C LYS A 650 -1.09 19.84 -6.61
N ALA A 651 -0.25 19.54 -7.59
CA ALA A 651 1.17 19.95 -7.64
C ALA A 651 1.39 21.37 -8.20
N GLY A 652 0.30 22.12 -8.48
CA GLY A 652 0.36 23.53 -8.87
C GLY A 652 0.28 23.79 -10.38
N PHE A 653 0.11 22.76 -11.21
CA PHE A 653 -0.16 22.93 -12.63
C PHE A 653 -1.58 23.45 -12.87
N SER A 654 -1.76 24.19 -13.96
CA SER A 654 -3.05 24.67 -14.43
C SER A 654 -3.65 23.70 -15.45
N LYS A 655 -4.98 23.72 -15.64
CA LYS A 655 -5.62 22.86 -16.66
C LYS A 655 -5.05 23.10 -18.06
N ASP A 656 -4.68 24.35 -18.37
CA ASP A 656 -4.15 24.71 -19.68
C ASP A 656 -2.76 24.11 -19.98
N ASP A 657 -2.06 23.59 -18.96
CA ASP A 657 -0.80 22.86 -19.14
C ASP A 657 -1.00 21.44 -19.71
N PHE A 658 -2.25 20.96 -19.79
CA PHE A 658 -2.58 19.60 -20.22
C PHE A 658 -3.35 19.57 -21.53
N ALA A 659 -3.08 18.56 -22.34
CA ALA A 659 -4.04 18.16 -23.37
C ALA A 659 -5.31 17.61 -22.68
N ALA A 660 -6.48 18.09 -23.09
CA ALA A 660 -7.76 17.58 -22.62
C ALA A 660 -7.91 16.10 -23.01
N THR A 661 -8.39 15.27 -22.09
CA THR A 661 -8.33 13.81 -22.17
C THR A 661 -9.63 13.21 -22.68
N GLU A 662 -10.78 13.53 -22.05
CA GLU A 662 -12.11 13.03 -22.43
C GLU A 662 -13.11 14.18 -22.53
N VAL A 663 -14.02 14.12 -23.51
CA VAL A 663 -15.02 15.19 -23.75
C VAL A 663 -16.12 15.18 -22.68
N PHE A 664 -16.66 13.99 -22.36
CA PHE A 664 -17.87 13.82 -21.55
C PHE A 664 -17.58 13.35 -20.13
N GLY A 665 -16.35 13.51 -19.65
CA GLY A 665 -15.92 12.81 -18.45
C GLY A 665 -16.09 11.31 -18.60
N ASN A 666 -16.37 10.63 -17.49
CA ASN A 666 -16.53 9.18 -17.48
C ASN A 666 -17.92 8.72 -17.94
N THR A 667 -18.74 9.60 -18.57
CA THR A 667 -20.10 9.28 -19.05
C THR A 667 -20.16 8.85 -20.51
N LEU A 668 -19.10 8.25 -21.06
CA LEU A 668 -19.21 7.63 -22.39
C LEU A 668 -20.43 6.69 -22.41
N PRO A 669 -21.25 6.64 -23.49
CA PRO A 669 -22.55 5.95 -23.48
C PRO A 669 -22.52 4.46 -23.13
N SER A 670 -21.35 3.81 -23.16
CA SER A 670 -21.12 2.44 -22.69
C SER A 670 -20.99 2.33 -21.16
N ASN A 671 -20.70 3.43 -20.46
CA ASN A 671 -20.57 3.50 -19.02
C ASN A 671 -21.95 3.80 -18.42
N ALA A 672 -22.57 2.80 -17.80
CA ALA A 672 -23.80 3.02 -17.04
C ALA A 672 -23.55 4.02 -15.90
N ASP A 673 -24.55 4.85 -15.59
CA ASP A 673 -24.46 5.90 -14.57
C ASP A 673 -24.05 5.31 -13.21
N PHE A 674 -23.17 6.00 -12.48
CA PHE A 674 -22.70 5.58 -11.16
C PHE A 674 -22.46 6.78 -10.24
N PRO A 675 -22.46 6.61 -8.90
CA PRO A 675 -22.31 7.72 -7.97
C PRO A 675 -21.03 8.53 -8.21
N ASN A 676 -21.13 9.86 -8.13
CA ASN A 676 -20.02 10.83 -8.28
C ASN A 676 -19.37 10.88 -9.67
N ILE A 677 -19.99 10.30 -10.70
CA ILE A 677 -19.48 10.32 -12.07
C ILE A 677 -19.19 11.75 -12.55
N ARG A 678 -17.96 11.97 -13.05
CA ARG A 678 -17.55 13.23 -13.69
C ARG A 678 -18.18 13.34 -15.07
N ARG A 679 -18.74 14.52 -15.38
CA ARG A 679 -19.43 14.82 -16.65
C ARG A 679 -18.80 15.96 -17.46
N ASN A 680 -17.79 16.62 -16.88
CA ASN A 680 -17.05 17.70 -17.54
C ASN A 680 -15.91 17.15 -18.40
N VAL A 681 -15.41 17.97 -19.31
CA VAL A 681 -14.14 17.69 -20.02
C VAL A 681 -13.05 17.43 -18.98
N LEU A 682 -12.37 16.29 -19.10
CA LEU A 682 -11.24 15.95 -18.23
C LEU A 682 -9.98 16.60 -18.79
N GLN A 683 -9.23 17.29 -17.93
CA GLN A 683 -8.00 17.99 -18.30
C GLN A 683 -7.16 18.17 -17.02
N GLY A 684 -5.99 17.54 -16.96
CA GLY A 684 -5.11 17.49 -15.77
C GLY A 684 -5.59 16.57 -14.64
N GLU A 685 -6.65 15.80 -14.87
CA GLU A 685 -7.21 14.83 -13.92
C GLU A 685 -7.17 13.45 -14.58
N VAL A 686 -6.73 12.41 -13.85
CA VAL A 686 -6.63 11.06 -14.42
C VAL A 686 -8.00 10.61 -14.93
N ALA A 687 -8.03 10.07 -16.15
CA ALA A 687 -9.23 9.61 -16.82
C ALA A 687 -9.69 8.26 -16.26
N ASP A 688 -8.75 7.33 -16.04
CA ASP A 688 -9.02 5.99 -15.50
C ASP A 688 -9.82 6.05 -14.19
N GLU A 689 -11.00 5.42 -14.21
CA GLU A 689 -11.97 5.49 -13.13
C GLU A 689 -11.45 4.82 -11.85
N LYS A 690 -10.69 3.73 -12.01
CA LYS A 690 -10.14 2.96 -10.88
C LYS A 690 -9.11 3.80 -10.14
N ALA A 691 -8.19 4.43 -10.86
CA ALA A 691 -7.22 5.34 -10.30
C ALA A 691 -7.92 6.54 -9.64
N PHE A 692 -8.85 7.20 -10.33
CA PHE A 692 -9.51 8.40 -9.82
C PHE A 692 -10.37 8.13 -8.58
N TYR A 693 -11.41 7.30 -8.72
CA TYR A 693 -12.41 7.09 -7.67
C TYR A 693 -11.91 6.14 -6.59
N SER A 694 -11.25 5.05 -6.96
CA SER A 694 -10.91 3.99 -6.01
C SER A 694 -9.54 4.14 -5.38
N MET A 695 -8.63 4.93 -5.97
CA MET A 695 -7.23 5.09 -5.53
C MET A 695 -6.78 6.56 -5.39
N GLN A 696 -7.70 7.53 -5.41
CA GLN A 696 -7.41 8.97 -5.19
C GLN A 696 -6.41 9.58 -6.18
N GLY A 697 -6.37 9.05 -7.40
CA GLY A 697 -5.52 9.51 -8.49
C GLY A 697 -4.08 8.98 -8.48
N VAL A 698 -3.71 8.15 -7.51
CA VAL A 698 -2.38 7.53 -7.41
C VAL A 698 -2.54 6.01 -7.38
N SER A 699 -2.30 5.37 -8.52
CA SER A 699 -2.39 3.92 -8.65
C SER A 699 -1.26 3.37 -9.51
N GLY A 700 -0.82 2.15 -9.23
CA GLY A 700 0.31 1.59 -9.97
C GLY A 700 0.02 1.27 -11.43
N HIS A 701 -1.27 1.19 -11.83
CA HIS A 701 -1.67 0.95 -13.22
C HIS A 701 -1.94 2.22 -14.03
N ALA A 702 -2.31 3.34 -13.40
CA ALA A 702 -2.71 4.58 -14.05
C ALA A 702 -2.60 5.80 -13.11
N GLY A 703 -2.54 7.02 -13.68
CA GLY A 703 -2.55 8.29 -12.95
C GLY A 703 -1.31 9.16 -13.12
N LEU A 704 -0.28 8.67 -13.81
CA LEU A 704 0.90 9.46 -14.13
C LEU A 704 0.62 10.39 -15.32
N PHE A 705 1.02 11.65 -15.19
CA PHE A 705 1.04 12.60 -16.29
C PHE A 705 2.46 12.85 -16.74
N SER A 706 2.68 13.00 -18.05
CA SER A 706 3.98 13.45 -18.59
C SER A 706 3.88 14.19 -19.91
N ASN A 707 4.94 14.89 -20.30
CA ASN A 707 5.15 15.38 -21.68
C ASN A 707 6.20 14.55 -22.43
N ILE A 708 6.43 14.88 -23.70
CA ILE A 708 7.37 14.14 -24.57
C ILE A 708 8.85 14.36 -24.22
N ASP A 709 9.21 15.49 -23.60
CA ASP A 709 10.60 15.80 -23.26
C ASP A 709 11.07 15.00 -22.05
N ASP A 710 10.25 14.94 -21.00
CA ASP A 710 10.58 14.15 -19.81
C ASP A 710 10.54 12.64 -20.12
N LEU A 711 9.61 12.19 -20.96
CA LEU A 711 9.61 10.81 -21.47
C LEU A 711 10.82 10.50 -22.36
N ALA A 712 11.36 11.50 -23.08
CA ALA A 712 12.61 11.31 -23.82
C ALA A 712 13.80 11.09 -22.87
N ILE A 713 13.85 11.80 -21.73
CA ILE A 713 14.88 11.59 -20.69
C ILE A 713 14.73 10.20 -20.05
N LEU A 714 13.52 9.79 -19.68
CA LEU A 714 13.26 8.45 -19.14
C LEU A 714 13.62 7.35 -20.15
N SER A 715 13.26 7.54 -21.42
CA SER A 715 13.61 6.60 -22.49
C SER A 715 15.12 6.55 -22.73
N GLN A 716 15.82 7.69 -22.66
CA GLN A 716 17.28 7.73 -22.75
C GLN A 716 17.95 7.04 -21.54
N THR A 717 17.39 7.20 -20.35
CA THR A 717 17.84 6.52 -19.12
C THR A 717 17.79 5.00 -19.29
N LEU A 718 16.70 4.50 -19.90
CA LEU A 718 16.54 3.10 -20.26
C LEU A 718 17.51 2.68 -21.38
N LEU A 719 17.65 3.44 -22.48
CA LEU A 719 18.67 3.18 -23.51
C LEU A 719 20.10 3.12 -22.95
N ASN A 720 20.38 3.85 -21.88
CA ASN A 720 21.67 3.89 -21.20
C ASN A 720 21.92 2.72 -20.25
N GLY A 721 20.93 1.87 -19.99
CA GLY A 721 21.06 0.76 -19.04
C GLY A 721 20.69 1.10 -17.60
N GLY A 722 19.92 2.16 -17.38
CA GLY A 722 19.39 2.54 -16.06
C GLY A 722 20.00 3.78 -15.41
N GLY A 723 20.67 4.65 -16.18
CA GLY A 723 21.23 5.91 -15.65
C GLY A 723 21.27 7.05 -16.68
N TYR A 724 21.41 8.28 -16.18
CA TYR A 724 21.41 9.52 -16.96
C TYR A 724 22.27 10.58 -16.26
N GLY A 725 23.28 11.11 -16.95
CA GLY A 725 24.26 12.00 -16.32
C GLY A 725 25.00 11.32 -15.16
N ASP A 726 24.95 11.92 -13.97
CA ASP A 726 25.50 11.37 -12.74
C ASP A 726 24.50 10.49 -11.96
N VAL A 727 23.25 10.37 -12.43
CA VAL A 727 22.21 9.59 -11.76
C VAL A 727 22.15 8.16 -12.28
N LYS A 728 22.05 7.20 -11.37
CA LYS A 728 21.74 5.80 -11.67
C LYS A 728 20.50 5.38 -10.89
N LEU A 729 19.47 4.93 -11.62
CA LEU A 729 18.23 4.42 -11.03
C LEU A 729 18.33 2.93 -10.72
N PHE A 730 18.86 2.13 -11.65
CA PHE A 730 19.02 0.69 -11.50
C PHE A 730 20.18 0.18 -12.35
N SER A 731 20.58 -1.06 -12.10
CA SER A 731 21.66 -1.71 -12.84
C SER A 731 21.20 -2.23 -14.22
N GLN A 732 22.15 -2.33 -15.16
CA GLN A 732 21.94 -3.01 -16.43
C GLN A 732 21.50 -4.48 -16.24
N ALA A 733 21.98 -5.15 -15.19
CA ALA A 733 21.59 -6.52 -14.88
C ALA A 733 20.10 -6.63 -14.51
N THR A 734 19.62 -5.69 -13.67
CA THR A 734 18.19 -5.57 -13.34
C THR A 734 17.36 -5.30 -14.59
N MET A 735 17.81 -4.38 -15.44
CA MET A 735 17.14 -4.10 -16.71
C MET A 735 17.06 -5.33 -17.62
N SER A 736 18.16 -6.08 -17.77
CA SER A 736 18.17 -7.32 -18.54
C SER A 736 17.21 -8.38 -17.98
N GLN A 737 17.06 -8.45 -16.64
CA GLN A 737 16.08 -9.33 -16.02
C GLN A 737 14.64 -8.94 -16.36
N PHE A 738 14.33 -7.63 -16.38
CA PHE A 738 12.98 -7.14 -16.70
C PHE A 738 12.61 -7.26 -18.16
N LEU A 739 13.58 -7.17 -19.07
CA LEU A 739 13.37 -7.26 -20.51
C LEU A 739 13.53 -8.68 -21.07
N SER A 740 13.80 -9.65 -20.21
CA SER A 740 13.76 -11.06 -20.58
C SER A 740 12.31 -11.56 -20.63
N PRO A 741 11.96 -12.46 -21.57
CA PRO A 741 10.66 -13.11 -21.58
C PRO A 741 10.30 -13.72 -20.23
N ALA A 742 9.10 -13.44 -19.75
CA ALA A 742 8.61 -13.89 -18.46
C ALA A 742 7.25 -14.58 -18.61
N GLY A 743 7.03 -15.63 -17.81
CA GLY A 743 5.80 -16.43 -17.83
C GLY A 743 5.72 -17.40 -19.02
N GLN A 744 4.56 -17.49 -19.65
CA GLN A 744 4.26 -18.44 -20.74
C GLN A 744 4.41 -17.83 -22.15
N SER A 745 4.38 -16.50 -22.27
CA SER A 745 4.48 -15.75 -23.51
C SER A 745 5.89 -15.23 -23.70
N SER A 746 6.43 -15.39 -24.91
CA SER A 746 7.69 -14.74 -25.27
C SER A 746 7.57 -13.22 -25.36
N SER A 747 6.36 -12.69 -25.60
CA SER A 747 6.10 -11.28 -25.90
C SER A 747 5.97 -10.36 -24.69
N ILE A 748 6.10 -10.90 -23.48
CA ILE A 748 5.91 -10.18 -22.20
C ILE A 748 7.18 -10.31 -21.38
N GLY A 749 7.76 -9.18 -20.99
CA GLY A 749 8.78 -9.09 -19.94
C GLY A 749 8.15 -8.81 -18.58
N LEU A 750 8.96 -8.50 -17.57
CA LEU A 750 8.45 -8.06 -16.27
C LEU A 750 7.96 -6.62 -16.39
N GLY A 751 6.66 -6.45 -16.64
CA GLY A 751 6.01 -5.16 -16.78
C GLY A 751 6.20 -4.45 -18.11
N TRP A 752 6.81 -5.10 -19.11
CA TRP A 752 7.07 -4.53 -20.44
C TRP A 752 6.53 -5.43 -21.54
N LYS A 753 6.08 -4.84 -22.66
CA LYS A 753 5.85 -5.59 -23.90
C LYS A 753 7.15 -5.69 -24.68
N LEU A 754 7.38 -6.85 -25.29
CA LEU A 754 8.58 -7.17 -26.08
C LEU A 754 8.22 -7.34 -27.56
N ALA A 755 9.12 -6.91 -28.45
CA ALA A 755 8.97 -7.00 -29.91
C ALA A 755 9.41 -8.35 -30.50
N ASN A 756 9.89 -9.27 -29.67
CA ASN A 756 10.43 -10.58 -30.07
C ASN A 756 9.37 -11.60 -30.56
N SER A 757 8.13 -11.16 -30.75
CA SER A 757 6.98 -11.97 -31.15
C SER A 757 5.99 -11.15 -31.95
N ASP A 758 5.28 -11.82 -32.85
CA ASP A 758 4.25 -11.22 -33.72
C ASP A 758 3.07 -10.63 -32.94
N ALA A 759 2.88 -11.05 -31.68
CA ALA A 759 1.78 -10.61 -30.82
C ALA A 759 1.73 -9.09 -30.61
N ASN A 760 2.88 -8.40 -30.62
CA ASN A 760 2.97 -6.95 -30.38
C ASN A 760 3.36 -6.15 -31.64
N LYS A 761 3.26 -6.74 -32.86
CA LYS A 761 3.61 -6.06 -34.12
C LYS A 761 2.87 -4.74 -34.35
N GLY A 762 1.64 -4.62 -33.83
CA GLY A 762 0.85 -3.40 -33.91
C GLY A 762 1.52 -2.20 -33.24
N LEU A 763 2.22 -2.41 -32.12
CA LEU A 763 3.03 -1.38 -31.46
C LEU A 763 4.39 -1.21 -32.15
N PHE A 764 5.14 -2.30 -32.31
CA PHE A 764 6.56 -2.19 -32.62
C PHE A 764 6.90 -1.98 -34.10
N SER A 765 5.96 -2.19 -35.03
CA SER A 765 6.25 -2.35 -36.46
C SER A 765 7.01 -3.64 -36.78
N SER A 766 6.99 -4.05 -38.04
CA SER A 766 7.83 -5.14 -38.56
C SER A 766 9.31 -4.76 -38.68
N TYR A 767 9.65 -3.48 -38.58
CA TYR A 767 11.03 -2.99 -38.69
C TYR A 767 11.77 -2.91 -37.35
N ALA A 768 11.07 -3.04 -36.22
CA ALA A 768 11.72 -3.04 -34.92
C ALA A 768 12.66 -4.23 -34.75
N SER A 769 13.73 -4.01 -33.98
CA SER A 769 14.60 -5.12 -33.57
C SER A 769 13.88 -6.05 -32.60
N ALA A 770 14.33 -7.31 -32.53
CA ALA A 770 13.82 -8.26 -31.54
C ALA A 770 14.10 -7.84 -30.07
N SER A 771 15.03 -6.89 -29.87
CA SER A 771 15.35 -6.32 -28.57
C SER A 771 14.48 -5.11 -28.19
N ALA A 772 13.62 -4.65 -29.09
CA ALA A 772 12.74 -3.53 -28.82
C ALA A 772 11.69 -3.92 -27.78
N TYR A 773 11.34 -2.96 -26.93
CA TYR A 773 10.36 -3.09 -25.87
C TYR A 773 9.66 -1.75 -25.65
N GLY A 774 8.54 -1.79 -24.94
CA GLY A 774 7.71 -0.60 -24.79
C GLY A 774 6.37 -0.92 -24.16
N HIS A 775 5.47 0.05 -24.27
CA HIS A 775 4.10 -0.07 -23.83
C HIS A 775 3.21 0.92 -24.60
N GLU A 776 1.97 0.55 -24.79
CA GLU A 776 0.93 1.37 -25.37
C GLU A 776 -0.35 1.26 -24.55
N ASP A 777 -1.20 2.27 -24.68
CA ASP A 777 -2.55 2.27 -24.17
C ASP A 777 -3.54 2.50 -25.31
N ALA A 778 -4.65 1.75 -25.33
CA ALA A 778 -5.69 1.89 -26.36
C ALA A 778 -6.27 3.32 -26.40
N ALA A 779 -6.19 4.06 -25.30
CA ALA A 779 -6.61 5.45 -25.18
C ALA A 779 -5.71 6.45 -25.92
N GLY A 780 -4.54 6.06 -26.43
CA GLY A 780 -3.80 6.84 -27.42
C GLY A 780 -2.37 7.24 -27.07
N THR A 781 -1.71 6.61 -26.09
CA THR A 781 -0.30 6.88 -25.75
C THR A 781 0.56 5.66 -26.03
N ALA A 782 1.73 5.85 -26.64
CA ALA A 782 2.65 4.76 -26.96
C ALA A 782 4.12 5.18 -26.85
N VAL A 783 4.93 4.32 -26.23
CA VAL A 783 6.38 4.46 -26.18
C VAL A 783 7.04 3.17 -26.64
N VAL A 784 7.99 3.30 -27.57
CA VAL A 784 8.83 2.22 -28.09
C VAL A 784 10.28 2.57 -27.84
N ILE A 785 11.06 1.64 -27.31
CA ILE A 785 12.50 1.77 -27.09
C ILE A 785 13.18 0.59 -27.77
N ASP A 786 14.09 0.88 -28.69
CA ASP A 786 14.86 -0.10 -29.44
C ASP A 786 16.36 0.10 -29.15
N PRO A 787 16.95 -0.69 -28.23
CA PRO A 787 18.36 -0.59 -27.89
C PRO A 787 19.32 -0.93 -29.04
N THR A 788 18.91 -1.80 -29.96
CA THR A 788 19.76 -2.20 -31.10
C THR A 788 19.98 -1.03 -32.04
N LEU A 789 18.94 -0.22 -32.25
CA LEU A 789 18.99 0.97 -33.09
C LEU A 789 19.29 2.25 -32.31
N ASP A 790 19.49 2.14 -30.99
CA ASP A 790 19.60 3.24 -30.05
C ASP A 790 18.53 4.33 -30.29
N LEU A 791 17.29 3.87 -30.30
CA LEU A 791 16.10 4.61 -30.72
C LEU A 791 15.04 4.58 -29.62
N ALA A 792 14.36 5.70 -29.40
CA ALA A 792 13.09 5.72 -28.70
C ALA A 792 12.07 6.58 -29.47
N ILE A 793 10.82 6.12 -29.51
CA ILE A 793 9.71 6.81 -30.15
C ILE A 793 8.63 7.03 -29.10
N ILE A 794 8.24 8.29 -28.89
CA ILE A 794 7.22 8.71 -27.93
C ILE A 794 6.09 9.38 -28.70
N LEU A 795 4.92 8.77 -28.72
CA LEU A 795 3.71 9.31 -29.36
C LEU A 795 2.61 9.47 -28.30
N LEU A 796 2.27 10.71 -27.96
CA LEU A 796 1.19 11.01 -27.03
C LEU A 796 0.05 11.68 -27.79
N THR A 797 -1.17 11.17 -27.64
CA THR A 797 -2.34 11.73 -28.30
C THR A 797 -3.46 11.94 -27.29
N ASN A 798 -4.29 12.95 -27.52
CA ASN A 798 -5.53 13.14 -26.79
C ASN A 798 -6.71 12.51 -27.53
N LYS A 799 -6.52 11.29 -28.05
CA LYS A 799 -7.46 10.56 -28.90
C LYS A 799 -8.88 10.49 -28.31
N GLN A 800 -8.98 10.26 -27.00
CA GLN A 800 -10.26 10.19 -26.28
C GLN A 800 -11.00 11.55 -26.23
N HIS A 801 -10.33 12.67 -26.50
CA HIS A 801 -10.94 14.00 -26.66
C HIS A 801 -11.50 14.19 -28.07
N SER A 802 -12.35 13.26 -28.50
CA SER A 802 -12.96 13.26 -29.83
C SER A 802 -14.46 13.00 -29.78
N LYS A 803 -15.13 13.16 -30.94
CA LYS A 803 -16.57 12.85 -31.05
C LYS A 803 -16.81 11.38 -30.73
N VAL A 804 -17.96 11.10 -30.12
CA VAL A 804 -18.39 9.73 -29.83
C VAL A 804 -19.36 9.27 -30.91
N ASN A 805 -19.11 8.08 -31.46
CA ASN A 805 -19.99 7.39 -32.39
C ASN A 805 -20.69 6.24 -31.67
N ILE A 806 -22.00 6.08 -31.88
CA ILE A 806 -22.74 4.93 -31.39
C ILE A 806 -22.70 3.83 -32.46
N VAL A 807 -22.19 2.65 -32.10
CA VAL A 807 -22.15 1.45 -32.93
C VAL A 807 -22.94 0.32 -32.26
N GLU A 808 -23.23 -0.77 -32.96
CA GLU A 808 -24.01 -1.91 -32.41
C GLU A 808 -23.39 -2.51 -31.14
N GLU A 809 -22.07 -2.42 -31.00
CA GLU A 809 -21.28 -2.96 -29.89
C GLU A 809 -21.07 -1.96 -28.74
N GLY A 810 -21.62 -0.74 -28.83
CA GLY A 810 -21.52 0.30 -27.80
C GLY A 810 -21.11 1.67 -28.34
N ALA A 811 -20.52 2.51 -27.48
CA ALA A 811 -19.99 3.80 -27.88
C ALA A 811 -18.48 3.70 -28.14
N VAL A 812 -18.04 4.15 -29.32
CA VAL A 812 -16.62 4.21 -29.69
C VAL A 812 -16.24 5.65 -30.00
N THR A 813 -15.02 6.03 -29.67
CA THR A 813 -14.56 7.36 -30.07
C THR A 813 -14.27 7.36 -31.56
N ALA A 814 -14.65 8.43 -32.26
CA ALA A 814 -14.41 8.54 -33.70
C ALA A 814 -12.92 8.36 -34.02
N ALA A 815 -12.05 8.79 -33.11
CA ALA A 815 -10.60 8.67 -33.22
C ALA A 815 -10.08 7.22 -33.21
N ASP A 816 -10.85 6.22 -32.72
CA ASP A 816 -10.50 4.80 -32.77
C ASP A 816 -10.39 4.25 -34.21
N SER A 817 -11.09 4.88 -35.16
CA SER A 817 -11.05 4.50 -36.57
C SER A 817 -9.79 5.01 -37.31
N PHE A 818 -9.00 5.90 -36.70
CA PHE A 818 -7.87 6.55 -37.36
C PHE A 818 -6.56 5.79 -37.11
N GLU A 819 -5.77 5.59 -38.17
CA GLU A 819 -4.47 4.91 -38.09
C GLU A 819 -3.49 5.55 -37.10
N THR A 820 -3.52 6.87 -36.91
CA THR A 820 -2.69 7.56 -35.88
C THR A 820 -3.04 7.10 -34.47
N GLY A 821 -4.30 6.75 -34.20
CA GLY A 821 -4.75 6.21 -32.92
C GLY A 821 -4.54 4.70 -32.75
N LYS A 822 -4.00 4.02 -33.78
CA LYS A 822 -3.61 2.60 -33.76
C LYS A 822 -2.08 2.40 -33.71
N PHE A 823 -1.31 3.51 -33.72
CA PHE A 823 0.16 3.59 -33.61
C PHE A 823 0.96 2.99 -34.78
N GLY A 824 0.62 1.79 -35.26
CA GLY A 824 1.48 0.96 -36.12
C GLY A 824 1.96 1.64 -37.41
N SER A 825 1.12 2.42 -38.09
CA SER A 825 1.56 3.16 -39.29
C SER A 825 2.57 4.25 -38.95
N VAL A 826 2.36 5.00 -37.87
CA VAL A 826 3.28 6.07 -37.45
C VAL A 826 4.62 5.47 -37.05
N MET A 827 4.60 4.39 -36.26
CA MET A 827 5.81 3.68 -35.86
C MET A 827 6.58 3.16 -37.08
N SER A 828 5.90 2.47 -38.01
CA SER A 828 6.52 1.92 -39.23
C SER A 828 7.17 3.00 -40.08
N MET A 829 6.49 4.12 -40.30
CA MET A 829 7.02 5.22 -41.11
C MET A 829 8.21 5.92 -40.46
N ILE A 830 8.31 5.93 -39.12
CA ILE A 830 9.48 6.45 -38.40
C ILE A 830 10.68 5.52 -38.61
N TYR A 831 10.49 4.21 -38.47
CA TYR A 831 11.53 3.22 -38.77
C TYR A 831 11.99 3.31 -40.23
N GLU A 832 11.06 3.35 -41.18
CA GLU A 832 11.37 3.50 -42.61
C GLU A 832 12.20 4.76 -42.88
N ALA A 833 11.80 5.90 -42.32
CA ALA A 833 12.53 7.16 -42.48
C ALA A 833 13.98 7.02 -41.98
N LEU A 834 14.17 6.44 -40.79
CA LEU A 834 15.51 6.24 -40.22
C LEU A 834 16.37 5.30 -41.06
N ILE A 835 15.81 4.19 -41.52
CA ILE A 835 16.50 3.23 -42.39
C ILE A 835 16.91 3.89 -43.71
N GLU A 836 16.00 4.64 -44.35
CA GLU A 836 16.27 5.39 -45.58
C GLU A 836 17.41 6.41 -45.36
N PHE A 837 17.39 7.13 -44.24
CA PHE A 837 18.42 8.11 -43.89
C PHE A 837 19.80 7.48 -43.64
N GLU A 838 19.86 6.38 -42.90
CA GLU A 838 21.12 5.67 -42.66
C GLU A 838 21.71 5.11 -43.95
N ALA A 839 20.87 4.51 -44.81
CA ALA A 839 21.29 4.01 -46.12
C ALA A 839 21.87 5.12 -47.01
N GLN A 840 21.23 6.30 -47.03
CA GLN A 840 21.73 7.46 -47.79
C GLN A 840 23.08 7.96 -47.27
N ASN A 841 23.25 8.07 -45.95
CA ASN A 841 24.52 8.50 -45.35
C ASN A 841 25.67 7.51 -45.65
N GLN A 842 25.39 6.20 -45.64
CA GLN A 842 26.38 5.18 -46.01
C GLN A 842 26.82 5.30 -47.47
N LEU A 843 25.87 5.55 -48.39
CA LEU A 843 26.17 5.75 -49.82
C LEU A 843 26.99 7.02 -50.08
N GLN A 844 26.79 8.08 -49.29
CA GLN A 844 27.51 9.36 -49.45
C GLN A 844 28.93 9.35 -48.85
N HIS A 845 29.16 8.54 -47.81
CA HIS A 845 30.45 8.45 -47.13
C HIS A 845 31.28 7.20 -47.49
N GLY A 846 30.75 6.33 -48.37
CA GLY A 846 31.39 5.11 -48.84
C GLY A 846 32.34 5.25 -50.04
N ASN A 847 32.76 6.47 -50.40
CA ASN A 847 33.77 6.75 -51.43
C ASN A 847 35.09 7.24 -50.84
#